data_AF-A0A8E2JTJ3-F1
#
_entry.id   AF-A0A8E2JTJ3-F1
#
_cell.length_a   1.000
_cell.length_b   1.000
_cell.length_c   1.000
_cell.angle_alpha   90.00
_cell.angle_beta   90.00
_cell.angle_gamma   90.00
#
_symmetry.space_group_name_H-M   'P 1'
#
loop_
_entity.id
_entity.type
_entity.pdbx_description
1 polymer ?
#
loop_
_entity_poly.entity_id
_entity_poly.type
_entity_poly.pdbx_seq_one_letter_code
_entity_poly.pdbx_strand_id
1 'polypeptide(L)'
;MVTRTIFPSDEELGKRDDDHKPGRTPPWWNVWRTPLRYRKRRIVLALLACYFIYVFIHNIPTDLGPVHGRGLGGSQQTVPIGRTSPSHTEPTGPPPGIAKSKEDGPPQHTYNGQIRFFKLAVSLHGAATSLGYRQMDRNVLFAISNLKSASVLIPMICEMARWNRNYVHAVFMGRDAIPMDDILEINGVDKGNCGAYWHDARPDYSEYSTDFRAEGSVAAAMNHIHTFLRPHVIIMDDSIQEDAFFVRSIRAKAKEQGLTIVEVPKDGSENFMWITRLDSGSLKSWHKATVDILIQASPQSSGSLIRLLKSIGAADYTGLKPPRLIMELPSNQDPPLQHYLENLVWPPSAKDNPLMSNLLTIRHRIPNQRISPEEASIRFLESFYPASPSNSHVLLLSPQAQLSPLYYHYLKYNLLEYKYSSYSADDAKKVIGVSLEIPAHLLDGTSSFKAPALKKMNNVKYKATTDIASVPFLWEAPNSNAALYFGDKWVELHSFLSNRIAIEHQGPRKASRAKIVSETLPSWTEYFLEFMRARGYSLLYPGTTSAENFVTIHNELYRLPEEFSPVAPKQAGTEDEGAPPKLPDGPFLTAEPLPEPPNNFEPPLIPFRPLHAVLPFDGDLAEIPHLPYLLYTGEYIHPENVTTVANSFMARFQQDVGNCKPTPEGKKRKVKVGSADDLFCFSEVLDDDFEDDEEFLMRQLESETETAPESTNNIGGEANASLSMESTTMASTVAAKVPPTAPTLSGITAAEVVEPKQLHDGI
;
A
#
# COMPACT_ATOMS: atom_id res chain seq x y z
N MET A 1 -29.13 50.68 -1.74
CA MET A 1 -30.54 50.88 -1.31
C MET A 1 -31.34 49.65 -1.73
N VAL A 2 -32.31 49.22 -0.91
CA VAL A 2 -33.40 48.25 -1.24
C VAL A 2 -32.97 46.79 -1.56
N THR A 3 -33.53 45.71 -0.98
CA THR A 3 -34.17 45.44 0.35
C THR A 3 -34.26 43.92 0.66
N ARG A 4 -34.04 43.55 1.93
CA ARG A 4 -34.74 42.52 2.76
C ARG A 4 -35.02 41.08 2.26
N THR A 5 -34.28 40.13 2.87
CA THR A 5 -34.76 39.05 3.79
C THR A 5 -36.27 38.73 3.93
N ILE A 6 -36.59 37.44 4.13
CA ILE A 6 -37.60 36.90 5.09
C ILE A 6 -37.34 35.39 5.35
N PHE A 7 -37.70 34.89 6.54
CA PHE A 7 -37.60 33.48 6.96
C PHE A 7 -38.94 32.73 6.75
N PRO A 8 -38.95 31.38 6.63
CA PRO A 8 -40.08 30.55 7.06
C PRO A 8 -40.09 30.40 8.60
N SER A 9 -41.26 30.22 9.20
CA SER A 9 -41.49 30.23 10.65
C SER A 9 -41.48 28.83 11.30
N ASP A 10 -41.24 28.79 12.61
CA ASP A 10 -41.61 27.66 13.47
C ASP A 10 -43.12 27.39 13.44
N GLU A 11 -43.50 26.11 13.57
CA GLU A 11 -44.68 25.71 14.35
C GLU A 11 -44.46 24.28 14.89
N GLU A 12 -44.09 24.16 16.17
CA GLU A 12 -44.05 22.86 16.84
C GLU A 12 -45.47 22.36 17.13
N LEU A 13 -45.71 21.06 16.95
CA LEU A 13 -46.62 20.30 17.81
C LEU A 13 -46.34 18.80 17.69
N GLY A 14 -45.69 18.23 18.69
CA GLY A 14 -45.30 16.82 18.68
C GLY A 14 -46.45 15.87 18.96
N LYS A 15 -46.42 14.69 18.32
CA LYS A 15 -47.09 13.49 18.85
C LYS A 15 -46.15 12.30 18.80
N ARG A 16 -45.90 11.73 19.98
CA ARG A 16 -45.18 10.49 20.21
C ARG A 16 -46.20 9.34 20.21
N ASP A 17 -46.04 8.39 19.30
CA ASP A 17 -46.77 7.11 19.29
C ASP A 17 -45.78 5.98 18.96
N ASP A 18 -45.19 5.41 20.02
CA ASP A 18 -44.36 4.21 19.96
C ASP A 18 -45.25 2.95 19.83
N ASP A 19 -45.57 2.48 18.61
CA ASP A 19 -46.18 1.14 18.43
C ASP A 19 -45.86 0.53 17.04
N HIS A 20 -44.80 -0.29 16.98
CA HIS A 20 -44.40 -1.05 15.79
C HIS A 20 -44.29 -2.56 16.10
N LYS A 21 -45.43 -3.25 16.02
CA LYS A 21 -45.48 -4.72 16.00
C LYS A 21 -45.35 -5.24 14.56
N PRO A 22 -44.42 -6.15 14.25
CA PRO A 22 -44.29 -6.70 12.89
C PRO A 22 -45.49 -7.61 12.56
N GLY A 23 -46.24 -7.29 11.50
CA GLY A 23 -47.63 -7.75 11.37
C GLY A 23 -48.14 -8.08 9.96
N ARG A 24 -47.56 -9.11 9.32
CA ARG A 24 -48.08 -9.87 8.16
C ARG A 24 -48.17 -9.16 6.78
N THR A 25 -47.98 -9.97 5.74
CA THR A 25 -48.06 -9.59 4.31
C THR A 25 -49.50 -9.62 3.77
N PRO A 26 -49.90 -8.67 2.89
CA PRO A 26 -51.19 -8.71 2.19
C PRO A 26 -51.13 -9.49 0.85
N PRO A 27 -52.22 -10.15 0.39
CA PRO A 27 -52.17 -11.02 -0.79
C PRO A 27 -52.33 -10.33 -2.16
N TRP A 28 -51.72 -10.98 -3.16
CA TRP A 28 -51.52 -10.62 -4.58
C TRP A 28 -52.74 -10.35 -5.49
N TRP A 29 -53.98 -10.18 -5.00
CA TRP A 29 -55.18 -10.41 -5.83
C TRP A 29 -56.18 -9.24 -6.08
N ASN A 30 -55.79 -7.97 -5.92
CA ASN A 30 -56.72 -6.81 -6.08
C ASN A 30 -56.29 -5.74 -7.11
N VAL A 31 -55.95 -6.15 -8.34
CA VAL A 31 -55.55 -5.22 -9.43
C VAL A 31 -56.59 -5.12 -10.57
N TRP A 32 -57.64 -5.96 -10.58
CA TRP A 32 -58.62 -6.03 -11.67
C TRP A 32 -59.98 -5.38 -11.33
N ARG A 33 -60.05 -4.04 -11.37
CA ARG A 33 -61.25 -3.22 -11.75
C ARG A 33 -61.03 -1.70 -11.58
N THR A 34 -60.55 -1.00 -12.61
CA THR A 34 -60.90 0.42 -12.86
C THR A 34 -61.12 0.67 -14.36
N PRO A 35 -62.06 1.53 -14.78
CA PRO A 35 -62.61 1.47 -16.14
C PRO A 35 -61.97 2.42 -17.16
N LEU A 36 -61.47 1.84 -18.27
CA LEU A 36 -61.54 2.24 -19.69
C LEU A 36 -61.27 3.69 -20.17
N ARG A 37 -61.46 4.76 -19.39
CA ARG A 37 -61.25 6.16 -19.85
C ARG A 37 -59.77 6.51 -20.10
N TYR A 38 -58.83 5.87 -19.40
CA TYR A 38 -57.40 6.17 -19.53
C TYR A 38 -56.74 5.69 -20.84
N ARG A 39 -57.32 4.70 -21.55
CA ARG A 39 -56.71 4.16 -22.79
C ARG A 39 -56.70 5.18 -23.93
N LYS A 40 -57.74 6.02 -24.08
CA LYS A 40 -57.80 7.00 -25.19
C LYS A 40 -56.66 8.02 -25.17
N ARG A 41 -56.28 8.55 -24.00
CA ARG A 41 -55.12 9.47 -23.89
C ARG A 41 -53.79 8.80 -24.27
N ARG A 42 -53.55 7.54 -23.87
CA ARG A 42 -52.34 6.81 -24.27
C ARG A 42 -52.30 6.48 -25.76
N ILE A 43 -53.43 6.17 -26.40
CA ILE A 43 -53.50 5.93 -27.85
C ILE A 43 -53.24 7.23 -28.63
N VAL A 44 -53.81 8.36 -28.21
CA VAL A 44 -53.54 9.67 -28.85
C VAL A 44 -52.10 10.11 -28.63
N LEU A 45 -51.51 9.89 -27.45
CA LEU A 45 -50.08 10.13 -27.21
C LEU A 45 -49.18 9.21 -28.05
N ALA A 46 -49.55 7.95 -28.25
CA ALA A 46 -48.81 7.04 -29.12
C ALA A 46 -48.88 7.48 -30.59
N LEU A 47 -50.05 7.89 -31.09
CA LEU A 47 -50.20 8.44 -32.44
C LEU A 47 -49.44 9.76 -32.62
N LEU A 48 -49.44 10.65 -31.62
CA LEU A 48 -48.61 11.86 -31.63
C LEU A 48 -47.12 11.52 -31.60
N ALA A 49 -46.67 10.54 -30.79
CA ALA A 49 -45.28 10.10 -30.77
C ALA A 49 -44.86 9.49 -32.12
N CYS A 50 -45.70 8.65 -32.73
CA CYS A 50 -45.47 8.13 -34.09
C CYS A 50 -45.45 9.24 -35.14
N TYR A 51 -46.30 10.27 -35.02
CA TYR A 51 -46.28 11.43 -35.90
C TYR A 51 -45.01 12.29 -35.71
N PHE A 52 -44.58 12.53 -34.47
CA PHE A 52 -43.31 13.21 -34.19
C PHE A 52 -42.10 12.41 -34.70
N ILE A 53 -42.10 11.08 -34.54
CA ILE A 53 -41.05 10.19 -35.09
C ILE A 53 -41.08 10.23 -36.62
N TYR A 54 -42.26 10.20 -37.26
CA TYR A 54 -42.40 10.33 -38.71
C TYR A 54 -41.87 11.69 -39.21
N VAL A 55 -42.30 12.80 -38.60
CA VAL A 55 -41.83 14.15 -38.95
C VAL A 55 -40.35 14.33 -38.67
N PHE A 56 -39.81 13.71 -37.61
CA PHE A 56 -38.37 13.72 -37.33
C PHE A 56 -37.59 12.97 -38.42
N ILE A 57 -37.97 11.72 -38.74
CA ILE A 57 -37.36 10.94 -39.82
C ILE A 57 -37.43 11.69 -41.16
N HIS A 58 -38.54 12.37 -41.44
CA HIS A 58 -38.78 13.03 -42.72
C HIS A 58 -38.21 14.46 -42.84
N ASN A 59 -37.75 15.06 -41.73
CA ASN A 59 -37.09 16.38 -41.68
C ASN A 59 -35.66 16.33 -41.10
N ILE A 60 -35.00 15.17 -41.04
CA ILE A 60 -33.54 15.14 -40.83
C ILE A 60 -32.88 15.80 -42.06
N PRO A 61 -32.15 16.92 -41.90
CA PRO A 61 -31.37 17.47 -43.01
C PRO A 61 -30.24 16.50 -43.35
N THR A 62 -30.07 16.19 -44.63
CA THR A 62 -29.12 15.18 -45.13
C THR A 62 -27.68 15.71 -45.20
N ASP A 63 -27.24 16.41 -44.15
CA ASP A 63 -25.93 17.08 -44.08
C ASP A 63 -25.30 17.01 -42.66
N LEU A 64 -25.61 15.94 -41.93
CA LEU A 64 -24.84 15.54 -40.74
C LEU A 64 -23.75 14.56 -41.19
N GLY A 65 -22.49 14.95 -40.95
CA GLY A 65 -21.30 14.23 -41.43
C GLY A 65 -21.14 12.80 -40.87
N PRO A 66 -20.30 11.96 -41.49
CA PRO A 66 -20.43 10.51 -41.38
C PRO A 66 -19.95 9.92 -40.03
N VAL A 67 -20.90 9.53 -39.17
CA VAL A 67 -20.63 8.74 -37.96
C VAL A 67 -20.38 7.27 -38.32
N HIS A 68 -19.18 6.96 -38.82
CA HIS A 68 -18.75 5.59 -39.10
C HIS A 68 -18.27 4.88 -37.82
N GLY A 69 -19.24 4.44 -37.01
CA GLY A 69 -19.01 3.87 -35.67
C GLY A 69 -19.46 2.43 -35.45
N ARG A 70 -19.63 1.61 -36.51
CA ARG A 70 -19.87 0.15 -36.44
C ARG A 70 -19.65 -0.51 -37.80
N GLY A 71 -18.65 -1.38 -37.92
CA GLY A 71 -18.44 -2.20 -39.12
C GLY A 71 -19.16 -3.53 -39.01
N LEU A 72 -20.28 -3.70 -39.73
CA LEU A 72 -20.97 -4.97 -39.97
C LEU A 72 -22.05 -4.78 -41.06
N GLY A 73 -22.10 -5.68 -42.05
CA GLY A 73 -22.99 -5.57 -43.21
C GLY A 73 -22.33 -4.85 -44.39
N GLY A 74 -22.30 -5.49 -45.56
CA GLY A 74 -21.57 -4.99 -46.73
C GLY A 74 -22.43 -4.14 -47.67
N SER A 75 -21.76 -3.22 -48.38
CA SER A 75 -22.28 -2.60 -49.61
C SER A 75 -21.17 -2.60 -50.66
N GLN A 76 -21.49 -2.97 -51.90
CA GLN A 76 -20.51 -3.06 -52.98
C GLN A 76 -20.27 -1.67 -53.60
N GLN A 77 -19.17 -1.02 -53.21
CA GLN A 77 -18.58 0.02 -54.06
C GLN A 77 -17.70 -0.64 -55.12
N THR A 78 -18.10 -0.52 -56.38
CA THR A 78 -17.37 -1.04 -57.55
C THR A 78 -16.15 -0.16 -57.85
N VAL A 79 -15.08 -0.36 -57.08
CA VAL A 79 -13.73 0.12 -57.43
C VAL A 79 -13.25 -0.64 -58.68
N PRO A 80 -12.62 0.00 -59.67
CA PRO A 80 -12.03 -0.70 -60.81
C PRO A 80 -11.00 -1.74 -60.33
N ILE A 81 -11.13 -3.00 -60.78
CA ILE A 81 -10.34 -4.12 -60.26
C ILE A 81 -8.92 -4.11 -60.85
N GLY A 82 -8.08 -3.19 -60.36
CA GLY A 82 -6.64 -3.38 -60.34
C GLY A 82 -6.31 -4.45 -59.30
N ARG A 83 -5.84 -5.62 -59.72
CA ARG A 83 -5.43 -6.70 -58.80
C ARG A 83 -4.10 -6.38 -58.12
N THR A 84 -4.11 -5.52 -57.11
CA THR A 84 -3.06 -5.50 -56.09
C THR A 84 -3.43 -6.51 -55.01
N SER A 85 -2.64 -7.58 -54.88
CA SER A 85 -2.65 -8.41 -53.67
C SER A 85 -2.35 -7.54 -52.45
N PRO A 86 -2.86 -7.86 -51.25
CA PRO A 86 -2.41 -7.17 -50.05
C PRO A 86 -0.90 -7.39 -49.90
N SER A 87 -0.11 -6.33 -50.04
CA SER A 87 1.34 -6.46 -49.88
C SER A 87 1.64 -6.76 -48.42
N HIS A 88 2.20 -7.93 -48.15
CA HIS A 88 2.66 -8.33 -46.82
C HIS A 88 3.96 -7.62 -46.42
N THR A 89 4.59 -6.91 -47.36
CA THR A 89 5.74 -6.01 -47.12
C THR A 89 5.28 -4.68 -46.54
N GLU A 90 5.94 -4.22 -45.49
CA GLU A 90 5.79 -2.87 -44.95
C GLU A 90 6.12 -1.81 -46.05
N PRO A 91 5.30 -0.76 -46.23
CA PRO A 91 5.53 0.23 -47.27
C PRO A 91 6.66 1.20 -46.90
N THR A 92 7.68 1.31 -47.74
CA THR A 92 8.80 2.23 -47.56
C THR A 92 8.59 3.56 -48.31
N GLY A 93 8.77 4.69 -47.63
CA GLY A 93 8.62 6.03 -48.21
C GLY A 93 7.26 6.68 -47.92
N PRO A 94 6.93 7.81 -48.57
CA PRO A 94 5.71 8.55 -48.30
C PRO A 94 4.45 7.81 -48.77
N PRO A 95 3.27 8.11 -48.19
CA PRO A 95 2.01 7.48 -48.58
C PRO A 95 1.55 7.90 -49.99
N PRO A 96 0.73 7.07 -50.68
CA PRO A 96 0.30 7.34 -52.04
C PRO A 96 -0.39 8.70 -52.18
N GLY A 97 0.13 9.53 -53.09
CA GLY A 97 -0.36 10.89 -53.33
C GLY A 97 0.40 12.00 -52.59
N ILE A 98 1.26 11.66 -51.61
CA ILE A 98 2.15 12.62 -50.94
C ILE A 98 3.55 12.50 -51.53
N ALA A 99 4.08 13.60 -52.06
CA ALA A 99 5.51 13.69 -52.39
C ALA A 99 6.32 14.01 -51.13
N LYS A 100 7.55 13.49 -51.01
CA LYS A 100 8.50 14.04 -50.03
C LYS A 100 8.69 15.54 -50.31
N SER A 101 8.73 16.35 -49.25
CA SER A 101 9.19 17.74 -49.35
C SER A 101 10.60 17.78 -49.92
N LYS A 102 10.91 18.83 -50.70
CA LYS A 102 12.27 19.13 -51.17
C LYS A 102 13.08 19.98 -50.19
N GLU A 103 12.48 20.30 -49.06
CA GLU A 103 13.05 21.08 -47.97
C GLU A 103 13.03 20.21 -46.71
N ASP A 104 14.04 20.35 -45.86
CA ASP A 104 14.24 19.63 -44.59
C ASP A 104 13.28 20.10 -43.47
N GLY A 105 12.02 20.32 -43.82
CA GLY A 105 10.93 20.57 -42.88
C GLY A 105 10.32 19.26 -42.34
N PRO A 106 9.62 19.31 -41.19
CA PRO A 106 8.97 18.13 -40.62
C PRO A 106 7.90 17.56 -41.57
N PRO A 107 7.68 16.23 -41.57
CA PRO A 107 6.71 15.59 -42.43
C PRO A 107 5.29 16.12 -42.18
N GLN A 108 4.53 16.33 -43.27
CA GLN A 108 3.18 16.88 -43.16
C GLN A 108 2.22 15.80 -42.63
N HIS A 109 1.88 15.90 -41.33
CA HIS A 109 0.89 15.10 -40.61
C HIS A 109 -0.53 15.17 -41.23
N THR A 110 -0.74 14.46 -42.33
CA THR A 110 -1.91 14.61 -43.23
C THR A 110 -2.54 13.29 -43.65
N TYR A 111 -1.87 12.15 -43.40
CA TYR A 111 -2.34 10.83 -43.79
C TYR A 111 -3.39 10.30 -42.81
N ASN A 112 -4.57 9.95 -43.36
CA ASN A 112 -5.75 9.43 -42.66
C ASN A 112 -6.17 8.03 -43.17
N GLY A 113 -5.23 7.25 -43.71
CA GLY A 113 -5.53 5.91 -44.23
C GLY A 113 -5.80 4.86 -43.14
N GLN A 114 -6.19 3.65 -43.57
CA GLN A 114 -6.35 2.48 -42.68
C GLN A 114 -5.09 2.25 -41.84
N ILE A 115 -5.26 1.78 -40.60
CA ILE A 115 -4.16 1.49 -39.66
C ILE A 115 -3.75 0.02 -39.82
N ARG A 116 -2.46 -0.26 -40.05
CA ARG A 116 -1.91 -1.62 -40.15
C ARG A 116 -0.59 -1.73 -39.38
N PHE A 117 -0.48 -2.75 -38.54
CA PHE A 117 0.73 -3.06 -37.80
C PHE A 117 1.45 -4.26 -38.44
N PHE A 118 2.56 -4.02 -39.12
CA PHE A 118 3.35 -5.08 -39.75
C PHE A 118 4.24 -5.83 -38.74
N LYS A 119 4.78 -5.12 -37.74
CA LYS A 119 5.76 -5.65 -36.77
C LYS A 119 5.12 -6.18 -35.49
N LEU A 120 4.09 -5.51 -34.97
CA LEU A 120 3.46 -5.83 -33.67
C LEU A 120 3.02 -7.29 -33.53
N ALA A 121 2.37 -7.84 -34.56
CA ALA A 121 1.89 -9.22 -34.50
C ALA A 121 3.03 -10.23 -34.30
N VAL A 122 4.19 -10.03 -34.95
CA VAL A 122 5.35 -10.91 -34.83
C VAL A 122 5.93 -10.85 -33.41
N SER A 123 6.10 -9.65 -32.85
CA SER A 123 6.66 -9.48 -31.51
C SER A 123 5.73 -10.01 -30.41
N LEU A 124 4.40 -9.85 -30.54
CA LEU A 124 3.42 -10.40 -29.60
C LEU A 124 3.42 -11.95 -29.58
N HIS A 125 3.56 -12.60 -30.74
CA HIS A 125 3.67 -14.07 -30.79
C HIS A 125 5.02 -14.56 -30.24
N GLY A 126 6.12 -13.83 -30.50
CA GLY A 126 7.43 -14.13 -29.91
C GLY A 126 7.45 -14.03 -28.38
N ALA A 127 6.62 -13.16 -27.80
CA ALA A 127 6.50 -12.98 -26.35
C ALA A 127 5.45 -13.89 -25.67
N ALA A 128 4.84 -14.85 -26.38
CA ALA A 128 3.84 -15.77 -25.82
C ALA A 128 4.37 -16.62 -24.64
N THR A 129 5.70 -16.68 -24.45
CA THR A 129 6.37 -17.27 -23.28
C THR A 129 6.15 -16.51 -21.97
N SER A 130 5.69 -15.24 -21.98
CA SER A 130 5.28 -14.53 -20.75
C SER A 130 3.93 -14.99 -20.18
N LEU A 131 3.40 -16.12 -20.70
CA LEU A 131 2.24 -16.85 -20.20
C LEU A 131 0.90 -16.07 -20.21
N GLY A 132 0.80 -14.96 -20.95
CA GLY A 132 -0.31 -13.97 -21.02
C GLY A 132 -1.77 -14.44 -21.21
N TYR A 133 -2.00 -15.76 -21.20
CA TYR A 133 -3.29 -16.45 -21.18
C TYR A 133 -3.62 -17.14 -19.83
N ARG A 134 -2.72 -17.12 -18.82
CA ARG A 134 -2.93 -17.76 -17.51
C ARG A 134 -3.57 -16.80 -16.49
N GLN A 135 -3.83 -17.27 -15.28
CA GLN A 135 -4.48 -16.43 -14.25
C GLN A 135 -3.47 -15.69 -13.35
N MET A 136 -2.18 -15.97 -13.52
CA MET A 136 -1.06 -15.51 -12.68
C MET A 136 -0.01 -14.72 -13.48
N ASP A 137 -0.47 -13.92 -14.45
CA ASP A 137 0.40 -13.20 -15.38
C ASP A 137 1.15 -12.05 -14.67
N ARG A 138 2.47 -11.97 -14.84
CA ARG A 138 3.34 -10.96 -14.20
C ARG A 138 3.75 -9.84 -15.17
N ASN A 139 2.87 -9.54 -16.11
CA ASN A 139 3.18 -8.73 -17.29
C ASN A 139 3.10 -7.23 -16.97
N VAL A 140 4.24 -6.54 -17.08
CA VAL A 140 4.39 -5.09 -16.93
C VAL A 140 4.63 -4.49 -18.32
N LEU A 141 3.85 -3.48 -18.70
CA LEU A 141 3.99 -2.79 -19.98
C LEU A 141 4.64 -1.42 -19.79
N PHE A 142 5.80 -1.18 -20.40
CA PHE A 142 6.30 0.15 -20.68
C PHE A 142 5.79 0.58 -22.05
N ALA A 143 5.14 1.74 -22.13
CA ALA A 143 4.60 2.30 -23.36
C ALA A 143 5.30 3.64 -23.63
N ILE A 144 5.77 3.83 -24.86
CA ILE A 144 6.65 4.96 -25.24
C ILE A 144 6.20 5.54 -26.58
N SER A 145 6.10 6.87 -26.71
CA SER A 145 5.89 7.54 -28.00
C SER A 145 7.11 8.36 -28.42
N ASN A 146 7.59 9.24 -27.55
CA ASN A 146 8.68 10.16 -27.85
C ASN A 146 10.06 9.48 -27.72
N LEU A 147 10.95 9.71 -28.70
CA LEU A 147 12.35 9.26 -28.65
C LEU A 147 13.13 9.80 -27.45
N LYS A 148 12.78 10.99 -26.93
CA LYS A 148 13.36 11.50 -25.68
C LYS A 148 12.92 10.65 -24.47
N SER A 149 11.64 10.32 -24.40
CA SER A 149 11.08 9.45 -23.35
C SER A 149 11.65 8.03 -23.43
N ALA A 150 11.98 7.55 -24.63
CA ALA A 150 12.70 6.28 -24.80
C ALA A 150 14.03 6.26 -24.04
N SER A 151 14.90 7.28 -24.17
CA SER A 151 16.19 7.29 -23.48
C SER A 151 16.08 7.40 -21.95
N VAL A 152 14.97 7.93 -21.44
CA VAL A 152 14.65 7.98 -20.00
C VAL A 152 14.15 6.62 -19.48
N LEU A 153 13.28 5.93 -20.24
CA LEU A 153 12.63 4.68 -19.82
C LEU A 153 13.49 3.43 -20.07
N ILE A 154 14.34 3.41 -21.11
CA ILE A 154 15.15 2.24 -21.49
C ILE A 154 16.04 1.72 -20.34
N PRO A 155 16.79 2.55 -19.60
CA PRO A 155 17.58 2.08 -18.45
C PRO A 155 16.70 1.45 -17.35
N MET A 156 15.51 2.01 -17.10
CA MET A 156 14.56 1.52 -16.11
C MET A 156 13.89 0.20 -16.52
N ILE A 157 13.62 0.03 -17.83
CA ILE A 157 13.14 -1.23 -18.43
C ILE A 157 14.16 -2.34 -18.18
N CYS A 158 15.44 -2.09 -18.46
CA CYS A 158 16.50 -3.09 -18.32
C CYS A 158 16.85 -3.38 -16.85
N GLU A 159 16.79 -2.39 -15.95
CA GLU A 159 16.88 -2.61 -14.50
C GLU A 159 15.74 -3.52 -14.01
N MET A 160 14.48 -3.22 -14.35
CA MET A 160 13.34 -4.06 -13.93
C MET A 160 13.44 -5.49 -14.50
N ALA A 161 13.92 -5.65 -15.73
CA ALA A 161 14.16 -6.96 -16.33
C ALA A 161 15.28 -7.73 -15.59
N ARG A 162 16.36 -7.06 -15.16
CA ARG A 162 17.46 -7.67 -14.39
C ARG A 162 16.99 -8.28 -13.06
N TRP A 163 16.02 -7.66 -12.40
CA TRP A 163 15.44 -8.18 -11.15
C TRP A 163 14.51 -9.39 -11.35
N ASN A 164 14.04 -9.66 -12.58
CA ASN A 164 13.26 -10.85 -12.96
C ASN A 164 12.00 -11.15 -12.10
N ARG A 165 11.46 -10.15 -11.37
CA ARG A 165 10.19 -10.30 -10.61
C ARG A 165 8.96 -10.22 -11.53
N ASN A 166 9.10 -9.51 -12.66
CA ASN A 166 8.06 -9.24 -13.64
C ASN A 166 8.51 -9.64 -15.06
N TYR A 167 7.56 -9.99 -15.93
CA TYR A 167 7.81 -10.03 -17.36
C TYR A 167 7.66 -8.62 -17.92
N VAL A 168 8.79 -8.02 -18.29
CA VAL A 168 8.85 -6.65 -18.79
C VAL A 168 8.64 -6.63 -20.29
N HIS A 169 7.58 -5.95 -20.73
CA HIS A 169 7.29 -5.67 -22.13
C HIS A 169 7.49 -4.18 -22.40
N ALA A 170 8.17 -3.82 -23.48
CA ALA A 170 8.38 -2.43 -23.90
C ALA A 170 7.83 -2.21 -25.31
N VAL A 171 6.92 -1.25 -25.48
CA VAL A 171 6.22 -0.99 -26.74
C VAL A 171 6.45 0.45 -27.23
N PHE A 172 6.96 0.57 -28.45
CA PHE A 172 7.07 1.85 -29.17
C PHE A 172 5.80 2.13 -29.98
N MET A 173 5.24 3.34 -29.81
CA MET A 173 3.99 3.79 -30.44
C MET A 173 4.09 5.17 -31.13
N GLY A 174 5.32 5.71 -31.26
CA GLY A 174 5.61 7.03 -31.80
C GLY A 174 5.42 7.20 -33.31
N ARG A 175 5.79 8.40 -33.81
CA ARG A 175 5.70 8.73 -35.25
C ARG A 175 6.97 8.43 -36.02
N ASP A 176 8.13 8.59 -35.41
CA ASP A 176 9.44 8.46 -36.05
C ASP A 176 9.63 7.05 -36.63
N ALA A 177 10.12 6.94 -37.88
CA ALA A 177 10.31 5.64 -38.54
C ALA A 177 11.66 4.96 -38.22
N ILE A 178 12.46 5.48 -37.28
CA ILE A 178 13.75 4.90 -36.89
C ILE A 178 13.55 3.44 -36.47
N PRO A 179 14.26 2.45 -37.05
CA PRO A 179 14.10 1.05 -36.66
C PRO A 179 14.30 0.85 -35.16
N MET A 180 13.51 -0.07 -34.57
CA MET A 180 13.56 -0.33 -33.12
C MET A 180 14.96 -0.80 -32.67
N ASP A 181 15.67 -1.50 -33.55
CA ASP A 181 17.00 -2.03 -33.29
C ASP A 181 18.04 -0.91 -33.22
N ASP A 182 18.01 0.05 -34.15
CA ASP A 182 18.81 1.28 -34.13
C ASP A 182 18.55 2.11 -32.85
N ILE A 183 17.30 2.21 -32.40
CA ILE A 183 16.95 2.91 -31.14
C ILE A 183 17.62 2.22 -29.94
N LEU A 184 17.65 0.89 -29.91
CA LEU A 184 18.30 0.13 -28.83
C LEU A 184 19.82 0.25 -28.90
N GLU A 185 20.43 0.17 -30.08
CA GLU A 185 21.88 0.33 -30.29
C GLU A 185 22.37 1.72 -29.86
N ILE A 186 21.65 2.78 -30.24
CA ILE A 186 21.95 4.17 -29.84
C ILE A 186 21.89 4.35 -28.32
N ASN A 187 21.01 3.61 -27.62
CA ASN A 187 20.91 3.63 -26.16
C ASN A 187 21.81 2.56 -25.48
N GLY A 188 22.70 1.89 -26.22
CA GLY A 188 23.66 0.91 -25.69
C GLY A 188 23.05 -0.42 -25.23
N VAL A 189 21.84 -0.76 -25.68
CA VAL A 189 21.11 -1.96 -25.25
C VAL A 189 21.30 -3.11 -26.21
N ASP A 190 22.11 -4.09 -25.81
CA ASP A 190 22.06 -5.44 -26.38
C ASP A 190 20.82 -6.19 -25.85
N LYS A 191 20.04 -6.76 -26.78
CA LYS A 191 18.89 -7.64 -26.52
C LYS A 191 19.29 -8.92 -25.78
N GLY A 192 20.56 -9.34 -25.86
CA GLY A 192 21.11 -10.46 -25.08
C GLY A 192 21.36 -10.13 -23.60
N ASN A 193 21.58 -8.85 -23.27
CA ASN A 193 21.84 -8.38 -21.91
C ASN A 193 20.57 -7.90 -21.20
N CYS A 194 19.69 -7.20 -21.93
CA CYS A 194 18.43 -6.68 -21.41
C CYS A 194 17.27 -7.64 -21.73
N GLY A 195 16.91 -8.49 -20.77
CA GLY A 195 15.85 -9.53 -20.88
C GLY A 195 14.40 -9.02 -20.95
N ALA A 196 14.16 -7.85 -21.55
CA ALA A 196 12.83 -7.30 -21.82
C ALA A 196 12.31 -7.73 -23.19
N TYR A 197 10.99 -7.88 -23.31
CA TYR A 197 10.30 -8.16 -24.57
C TYR A 197 10.03 -6.85 -25.33
N TRP A 198 10.70 -6.67 -26.46
CA TRP A 198 10.61 -5.44 -27.27
C TRP A 198 9.58 -5.57 -28.39
N HIS A 199 8.71 -4.55 -28.51
CA HIS A 199 7.56 -4.53 -29.41
C HIS A 199 7.49 -3.22 -30.20
N ASP A 200 7.42 -3.32 -31.54
CA ASP A 200 7.13 -2.17 -32.40
C ASP A 200 5.63 -2.16 -32.77
N ALA A 201 4.88 -1.21 -32.21
CA ALA A 201 3.46 -1.00 -32.44
C ALA A 201 3.16 0.22 -33.33
N ARG A 202 4.17 0.76 -34.02
CA ARG A 202 3.98 1.89 -34.95
C ARG A 202 3.19 1.42 -36.18
N PRO A 203 2.23 2.22 -36.67
CA PRO A 203 1.46 1.88 -37.86
C PRO A 203 2.24 2.17 -39.15
N ASP A 204 1.77 1.61 -40.26
CA ASP A 204 2.17 2.04 -41.60
C ASP A 204 2.05 3.57 -41.76
N TYR A 205 3.06 4.21 -42.36
CA TYR A 205 3.14 5.67 -42.54
C TYR A 205 2.97 6.50 -41.25
N SER A 206 3.59 6.04 -40.14
CA SER A 206 3.60 6.73 -38.84
C SER A 206 3.99 8.21 -38.94
N GLU A 207 5.10 8.53 -39.63
CA GLU A 207 5.63 9.90 -39.81
C GLU A 207 4.64 10.87 -40.48
N TYR A 208 3.79 10.36 -41.37
CA TYR A 208 2.85 11.18 -42.15
C TYR A 208 1.46 11.23 -41.51
N SER A 209 1.23 10.50 -40.41
CA SER A 209 -0.09 10.33 -39.81
C SER A 209 -0.60 11.63 -39.18
N THR A 210 -1.91 11.89 -39.31
CA THR A 210 -2.56 12.94 -38.51
C THR A 210 -2.61 12.55 -37.04
N ASP A 211 -2.81 13.54 -36.17
CA ASP A 211 -3.06 13.33 -34.74
C ASP A 211 -4.23 12.38 -34.47
N PHE A 212 -5.31 12.47 -35.26
CA PHE A 212 -6.47 11.59 -35.12
C PHE A 212 -6.13 10.13 -35.51
N ARG A 213 -5.35 9.93 -36.59
CA ARG A 213 -4.90 8.59 -36.98
C ARG A 213 -3.93 8.01 -35.95
N ALA A 214 -3.02 8.82 -35.43
CA ALA A 214 -2.05 8.42 -34.42
C ALA A 214 -2.73 8.05 -33.09
N GLU A 215 -3.71 8.84 -32.63
CA GLU A 215 -4.56 8.51 -31.47
C GLU A 215 -5.32 7.19 -31.71
N GLY A 216 -5.91 7.02 -32.90
CA GLY A 216 -6.53 5.77 -33.33
C GLY A 216 -5.59 4.56 -33.35
N SER A 217 -4.31 4.73 -33.73
CA SER A 217 -3.35 3.63 -33.78
C SER A 217 -2.86 3.21 -32.41
N VAL A 218 -2.61 4.15 -31.49
CA VAL A 218 -2.30 3.83 -30.08
C VAL A 218 -3.48 3.07 -29.45
N ALA A 219 -4.71 3.54 -29.68
CA ALA A 219 -5.92 2.89 -29.18
C ALA A 219 -6.14 1.47 -29.76
N ALA A 220 -5.78 1.23 -31.03
CA ALA A 220 -5.85 -0.08 -31.66
C ALA A 220 -4.73 -1.02 -31.17
N ALA A 221 -3.50 -0.54 -31.05
CA ALA A 221 -2.36 -1.29 -30.51
C ALA A 221 -2.65 -1.76 -29.07
N MET A 222 -3.19 -0.89 -28.21
CA MET A 222 -3.59 -1.25 -26.85
C MET A 222 -4.69 -2.32 -26.79
N ASN A 223 -5.60 -2.41 -27.77
CA ASN A 223 -6.55 -3.52 -27.83
C ASN A 223 -5.83 -4.85 -28.12
N HIS A 224 -4.88 -4.86 -29.07
CA HIS A 224 -4.10 -6.07 -29.38
C HIS A 224 -3.22 -6.48 -28.19
N ILE A 225 -2.47 -5.55 -27.60
CA ILE A 225 -1.60 -5.81 -26.45
C ILE A 225 -2.39 -6.33 -25.26
N HIS A 226 -3.55 -5.74 -24.94
CA HIS A 226 -4.44 -6.26 -23.91
C HIS A 226 -4.96 -7.67 -24.23
N THR A 227 -5.30 -7.95 -25.49
CA THR A 227 -5.81 -9.28 -25.90
C THR A 227 -4.76 -10.39 -25.80
N PHE A 228 -3.49 -10.09 -26.11
CA PHE A 228 -2.40 -11.08 -26.17
C PHE A 228 -1.55 -11.19 -24.89
N LEU A 229 -1.39 -10.09 -24.14
CA LEU A 229 -0.48 -10.02 -22.98
C LEU A 229 -1.16 -9.71 -21.64
N ARG A 230 -2.39 -9.14 -21.66
CA ARG A 230 -3.15 -8.70 -20.46
C ARG A 230 -2.27 -8.08 -19.35
N PRO A 231 -1.48 -7.02 -19.65
CA PRO A 231 -0.57 -6.42 -18.68
C PRO A 231 -1.33 -5.87 -17.47
N HIS A 232 -0.73 -5.95 -16.28
CA HIS A 232 -1.34 -5.49 -15.03
C HIS A 232 -1.18 -3.99 -14.77
N VAL A 233 -0.15 -3.38 -15.35
CA VAL A 233 0.21 -1.97 -15.19
C VAL A 233 0.85 -1.47 -16.48
N ILE A 234 0.62 -0.20 -16.79
CA ILE A 234 1.30 0.56 -17.84
C ILE A 234 2.23 1.56 -17.15
N ILE A 235 3.48 1.65 -17.60
CA ILE A 235 4.45 2.67 -17.18
C ILE A 235 4.78 3.51 -18.41
N MET A 236 4.73 4.83 -18.27
CA MET A 236 5.12 5.79 -19.32
C MET A 236 5.86 6.98 -18.70
N ASP A 237 6.57 7.74 -19.51
CA ASP A 237 7.23 8.98 -19.08
C ASP A 237 6.20 10.09 -18.81
N ASP A 238 6.65 11.23 -18.30
CA ASP A 238 5.81 12.36 -17.93
C ASP A 238 4.90 12.79 -19.08
N SER A 239 3.62 13.02 -18.79
CA SER A 239 2.62 13.42 -19.80
C SER A 239 2.86 14.79 -20.47
N ILE A 240 3.89 15.53 -20.04
CA ILE A 240 4.40 16.77 -20.65
C ILE A 240 5.62 16.49 -21.56
N GLN A 241 6.30 15.34 -21.42
CA GLN A 241 7.37 14.90 -22.32
C GLN A 241 6.85 13.97 -23.43
N GLU A 242 5.86 13.13 -23.12
CA GLU A 242 5.24 12.23 -24.09
C GLU A 242 4.25 12.93 -25.04
N ASP A 243 4.00 12.30 -26.19
CA ASP A 243 3.11 12.82 -27.22
C ASP A 243 1.66 12.96 -26.75
N ALA A 244 1.05 14.13 -27.01
CA ALA A 244 -0.32 14.41 -26.56
C ALA A 244 -1.39 13.45 -27.11
N PHE A 245 -1.20 12.89 -28.32
CA PHE A 245 -2.12 11.88 -28.88
C PHE A 245 -1.98 10.51 -28.20
N PHE A 246 -0.75 10.15 -27.84
CA PHE A 246 -0.43 8.92 -27.13
C PHE A 246 -0.96 8.98 -25.70
N VAL A 247 -0.65 10.04 -24.96
CA VAL A 247 -1.13 10.28 -23.59
C VAL A 247 -2.65 10.20 -23.50
N ARG A 248 -3.39 10.83 -24.43
CA ARG A 248 -4.87 10.73 -24.49
C ARG A 248 -5.32 9.29 -24.67
N SER A 249 -4.75 8.59 -25.64
CA SER A 249 -5.09 7.21 -25.97
C SER A 249 -4.83 6.22 -24.84
N ILE A 250 -3.64 6.29 -24.23
CA ILE A 250 -3.24 5.42 -23.11
C ILE A 250 -4.13 5.65 -21.90
N ARG A 251 -4.36 6.91 -21.49
CA ARG A 251 -5.26 7.26 -20.38
C ARG A 251 -6.71 6.82 -20.65
N ALA A 252 -7.19 6.93 -21.89
CA ALA A 252 -8.52 6.43 -22.26
C ALA A 252 -8.60 4.90 -22.22
N LYS A 253 -7.66 4.18 -22.85
CA LYS A 253 -7.67 2.71 -22.94
C LYS A 253 -7.38 2.02 -21.62
N ALA A 254 -6.47 2.54 -20.80
CA ALA A 254 -6.24 2.02 -19.46
C ALA A 254 -7.52 2.11 -18.61
N LYS A 255 -8.26 3.24 -18.67
CA LYS A 255 -9.54 3.40 -17.98
C LYS A 255 -10.63 2.45 -18.50
N GLU A 256 -10.68 2.20 -19.81
CA GLU A 256 -11.59 1.22 -20.43
C GLU A 256 -11.28 -0.22 -20.02
N GLN A 257 -10.00 -0.56 -19.89
CA GLN A 257 -9.48 -1.90 -19.61
C GLN A 257 -9.22 -2.17 -18.10
N GLY A 258 -9.46 -1.19 -17.22
CA GLY A 258 -9.21 -1.31 -15.78
C GLY A 258 -7.73 -1.35 -15.37
N LEU A 259 -6.83 -0.86 -16.22
CA LEU A 259 -5.38 -0.90 -16.01
C LEU A 259 -4.89 0.31 -15.20
N THR A 260 -3.90 0.07 -14.35
CA THR A 260 -3.17 1.13 -13.64
C THR A 260 -2.12 1.75 -14.57
N ILE A 261 -2.07 3.08 -14.64
CA ILE A 261 -0.95 3.81 -15.26
C ILE A 261 -0.06 4.36 -14.13
N VAL A 262 1.25 4.17 -14.24
CA VAL A 262 2.25 4.96 -13.50
C VAL A 262 2.94 5.88 -14.49
N GLU A 263 3.00 7.17 -14.15
CA GLU A 263 3.66 8.20 -14.95
C GLU A 263 4.95 8.58 -14.22
N VAL A 264 6.10 8.42 -14.90
CA VAL A 264 7.41 8.76 -14.34
C VAL A 264 7.54 10.30 -14.30
N PRO A 265 7.96 10.92 -13.20
CA PRO A 265 8.10 12.36 -13.14
C PRO A 265 9.20 12.88 -14.07
N LYS A 266 8.93 13.99 -14.78
CA LYS A 266 9.92 14.68 -15.60
C LYS A 266 11.20 14.98 -14.80
N ASP A 267 12.34 14.62 -15.39
CA ASP A 267 13.69 14.73 -14.83
C ASP A 267 13.91 13.98 -13.49
N GLY A 268 12.96 13.13 -13.07
CA GLY A 268 12.97 12.41 -11.79
C GLY A 268 13.28 10.91 -11.86
N SER A 269 13.63 10.39 -13.04
CA SER A 269 13.75 8.94 -13.30
C SER A 269 14.69 8.21 -12.32
N GLU A 270 15.90 8.72 -12.07
CA GLU A 270 16.87 8.13 -11.13
C GLU A 270 16.28 7.99 -9.71
N ASN A 271 15.59 9.01 -9.22
CA ASN A 271 14.93 9.00 -7.91
C ASN A 271 13.75 8.03 -7.88
N PHE A 272 13.11 7.79 -9.02
CA PHE A 272 11.97 6.87 -9.18
C PHE A 272 12.38 5.40 -9.38
N MET A 273 13.66 5.11 -9.65
CA MET A 273 14.18 3.76 -9.98
C MET A 273 13.85 2.67 -8.95
N TRP A 274 13.49 2.99 -7.70
CA TRP A 274 13.00 1.97 -6.75
C TRP A 274 11.76 1.21 -7.25
N ILE A 275 10.96 1.80 -8.14
CA ILE A 275 9.80 1.15 -8.77
C ILE A 275 10.17 -0.13 -9.54
N THR A 276 11.42 -0.23 -10.04
CA THR A 276 11.93 -1.40 -10.79
C THR A 276 11.99 -2.68 -9.97
N ARG A 277 11.97 -2.55 -8.63
CA ARG A 277 12.10 -3.66 -7.69
C ARG A 277 10.75 -4.22 -7.24
N LEU A 278 9.63 -3.54 -7.50
CA LEU A 278 8.28 -3.99 -7.12
C LEU A 278 7.72 -5.07 -8.06
N ASP A 279 6.84 -5.92 -7.55
CA ASP A 279 6.07 -6.89 -8.34
C ASP A 279 4.85 -6.26 -9.05
N SER A 280 4.31 -6.97 -10.05
CA SER A 280 3.13 -6.50 -10.79
C SER A 280 1.86 -6.34 -9.92
N GLY A 281 1.73 -7.05 -8.79
CA GLY A 281 0.62 -6.90 -7.83
C GLY A 281 0.68 -5.59 -7.05
N SER A 282 1.87 -5.23 -6.56
CA SER A 282 2.18 -3.91 -6.00
C SER A 282 1.87 -2.79 -7.00
N LEU A 283 2.40 -2.90 -8.21
CA LEU A 283 2.25 -1.87 -9.25
C LEU A 283 0.78 -1.71 -9.69
N LYS A 284 0.02 -2.81 -9.78
CA LYS A 284 -1.45 -2.82 -10.02
C LYS A 284 -2.24 -2.12 -8.90
N SER A 285 -1.63 -1.83 -7.76
CA SER A 285 -2.24 -1.19 -6.60
C SER A 285 -1.73 0.22 -6.30
N TRP A 286 -0.86 0.78 -7.17
CA TRP A 286 -0.23 2.10 -7.03
C TRP A 286 -1.18 3.22 -6.59
N HIS A 287 -2.32 3.37 -7.27
CA HIS A 287 -3.33 4.41 -6.96
C HIS A 287 -4.38 4.02 -5.91
N LYS A 288 -4.40 2.76 -5.44
CA LYS A 288 -5.37 2.30 -4.43
C LYS A 288 -4.98 2.71 -3.01
N ALA A 289 -3.69 2.57 -2.70
CA ALA A 289 -3.17 2.79 -1.36
C ALA A 289 -3.19 4.29 -0.99
N THR A 290 -4.00 4.64 0.01
CA THR A 290 -4.17 5.99 0.55
C THR A 290 -3.58 6.08 1.95
N VAL A 291 -2.87 7.18 2.22
CA VAL A 291 -2.23 7.47 3.51
C VAL A 291 -2.74 8.79 4.03
N ASP A 292 -3.13 8.81 5.30
CA ASP A 292 -3.50 10.02 6.04
C ASP A 292 -2.52 10.23 7.19
N ILE A 293 -1.93 11.42 7.28
CA ILE A 293 -1.04 11.80 8.39
C ILE A 293 -1.92 12.25 9.57
N LEU A 294 -1.65 11.70 10.75
CA LEU A 294 -2.25 12.11 12.01
C LEU A 294 -1.18 12.71 12.93
N ILE A 295 -1.40 13.95 13.37
CA ILE A 295 -0.54 14.67 14.32
C ILE A 295 -1.37 15.09 15.53
N GLN A 296 -0.97 14.67 16.73
CA GLN A 296 -1.52 15.17 17.99
C GLN A 296 -0.61 16.26 18.56
N ALA A 297 -1.06 17.51 18.55
CA ALA A 297 -0.30 18.64 19.07
C ALA A 297 -0.39 18.73 20.61
N SER A 298 0.75 18.83 21.29
CA SER A 298 0.80 19.14 22.72
C SER A 298 0.74 20.66 22.97
N PRO A 299 0.16 21.13 24.09
CA PRO A 299 0.14 22.55 24.43
C PRO A 299 1.56 23.08 24.68
N GLN A 300 1.81 24.36 24.39
CA GLN A 300 3.12 25.01 24.60
C GLN A 300 4.28 24.29 23.89
N SER A 301 4.05 23.89 22.63
CA SER A 301 4.99 23.14 21.78
C SER A 301 5.08 23.66 20.34
N SER A 302 4.51 24.84 20.03
CA SER A 302 4.40 25.37 18.65
C SER A 302 5.67 25.29 17.80
N GLY A 303 6.86 25.45 18.39
CA GLY A 303 8.14 25.41 17.67
C GLY A 303 8.43 24.08 16.98
N SER A 304 8.25 22.96 17.69
CA SER A 304 8.52 21.63 17.14
C SER A 304 7.48 21.24 16.08
N LEU A 305 6.20 21.50 16.35
CA LEU A 305 5.12 21.28 15.37
C LEU A 305 5.31 22.09 14.08
N ILE A 306 5.76 23.35 14.17
CA ILE A 306 6.05 24.17 12.98
C ILE A 306 7.28 23.63 12.20
N ARG A 307 8.27 23.03 12.87
CA ARG A 307 9.38 22.32 12.20
C ARG A 307 8.89 21.05 11.49
N LEU A 308 8.06 20.24 12.15
CA LEU A 308 7.45 19.06 11.57
C LEU A 308 6.69 19.42 10.27
N LEU A 309 5.78 20.40 10.35
CA LEU A 309 4.98 20.86 9.21
C LEU A 309 5.83 21.41 8.06
N LYS A 310 6.92 22.12 8.36
CA LYS A 310 7.91 22.53 7.35
C LYS A 310 8.62 21.34 6.69
N SER A 311 8.98 20.30 7.45
CA SER A 311 9.61 19.09 6.88
C SER A 311 8.63 18.27 6.01
N ILE A 312 7.38 18.13 6.45
CA ILE A 312 6.29 17.54 5.64
C ILE A 312 6.09 18.33 4.34
N GLY A 313 6.14 19.66 4.39
CA GLY A 313 6.01 20.54 3.22
C GLY A 313 7.25 20.67 2.32
N ALA A 314 8.41 20.20 2.76
CA ALA A 314 9.67 20.21 2.00
C ALA A 314 10.07 18.83 1.44
N ALA A 315 9.24 17.80 1.68
CA ALA A 315 9.47 16.44 1.19
C ALA A 315 9.02 16.24 -0.26
N ASP A 316 9.55 15.19 -0.89
CA ASP A 316 9.20 14.81 -2.25
C ASP A 316 7.91 13.98 -2.28
N TYR A 317 7.06 14.31 -3.25
CA TYR A 317 5.79 13.65 -3.57
C TYR A 317 5.65 13.46 -5.10
N THR A 318 6.72 13.61 -5.89
CA THR A 318 6.67 13.50 -7.35
C THR A 318 6.24 12.09 -7.80
N GLY A 319 5.31 12.04 -8.76
CA GLY A 319 4.69 10.78 -9.21
C GLY A 319 3.78 10.09 -8.17
N LEU A 320 3.62 10.69 -6.99
CA LEU A 320 2.82 10.18 -5.89
C LEU A 320 1.63 11.09 -5.58
N LYS A 321 0.56 10.51 -5.05
CA LYS A 321 -0.54 11.27 -4.48
C LYS A 321 -0.12 11.76 -3.08
N PRO A 322 -0.12 13.07 -2.78
CA PRO A 322 0.17 13.56 -1.43
C PRO A 322 -0.86 13.02 -0.42
N PRO A 323 -0.43 12.73 0.82
CA PRO A 323 -1.33 12.24 1.87
C PRO A 323 -2.27 13.36 2.36
N ARG A 324 -3.38 13.01 3.02
CA ARG A 324 -4.16 14.01 3.77
C ARG A 324 -3.47 14.34 5.09
N LEU A 325 -3.74 15.51 5.65
CA LEU A 325 -3.13 15.97 6.89
C LEU A 325 -4.21 16.24 7.94
N ILE A 326 -4.28 15.40 8.96
CA ILE A 326 -5.20 15.49 10.09
C ILE A 326 -4.40 15.97 11.31
N MET A 327 -4.79 17.14 11.83
CA MET A 327 -4.14 17.76 12.98
C MET A 327 -5.14 17.89 14.12
N GLU A 328 -4.80 17.30 15.26
CA GLU A 328 -5.53 17.47 16.51
C GLU A 328 -4.84 18.52 17.38
N LEU A 329 -5.56 19.58 17.74
CA LEU A 329 -5.07 20.72 18.52
C LEU A 329 -5.59 20.69 19.97
N PRO A 330 -4.75 21.05 20.96
CA PRO A 330 -5.15 21.11 22.37
C PRO A 330 -6.09 22.29 22.61
N SER A 331 -6.74 22.30 23.78
CA SER A 331 -7.68 23.35 24.21
C SER A 331 -7.04 24.76 24.11
N ASN A 332 -5.88 24.93 24.74
CA ASN A 332 -5.12 26.18 24.70
C ASN A 332 -4.09 26.12 23.56
N GLN A 333 -4.30 26.92 22.53
CA GLN A 333 -3.36 27.04 21.40
C GLN A 333 -2.31 28.13 21.66
N ASP A 334 -1.09 27.91 21.20
CA ASP A 334 -0.03 28.93 21.20
C ASP A 334 -0.29 29.96 20.07
N PRO A 335 -0.31 31.28 20.32
CA PRO A 335 -0.57 32.28 19.27
C PRO A 335 0.34 32.18 18.01
N PRO A 336 1.65 31.84 18.11
CA PRO A 336 2.48 31.60 16.93
C PRO A 336 2.04 30.40 16.08
N LEU A 337 1.43 29.38 16.69
CA LEU A 337 0.87 28.24 15.97
C LEU A 337 -0.39 28.66 15.21
N GLN A 338 -1.31 29.38 15.87
CA GLN A 338 -2.53 29.87 15.22
C GLN A 338 -2.20 30.68 13.96
N HIS A 339 -1.27 31.64 14.06
CA HIS A 339 -0.90 32.48 12.93
C HIS A 339 -0.19 31.72 11.79
N TYR A 340 0.52 30.63 12.11
CA TYR A 340 1.07 29.73 11.09
C TYR A 340 -0.04 28.93 10.38
N LEU A 341 -1.02 28.43 11.12
CA LEU A 341 -2.15 27.65 10.59
C LEU A 341 -3.10 28.49 9.73
N GLU A 342 -3.29 29.77 10.05
CA GLU A 342 -4.04 30.74 9.23
C GLU A 342 -3.54 30.82 7.77
N ASN A 343 -2.25 30.49 7.54
CA ASN A 343 -1.58 30.58 6.25
C ASN A 343 -1.20 29.19 5.65
N LEU A 344 -1.64 28.10 6.29
CA LEU A 344 -1.30 26.74 5.90
C LEU A 344 -2.29 26.18 4.86
N VAL A 345 -1.78 25.91 3.65
CA VAL A 345 -2.49 25.22 2.57
C VAL A 345 -1.75 23.92 2.28
N TRP A 346 -2.48 22.81 2.20
CA TRP A 346 -1.93 21.47 2.00
C TRP A 346 -2.67 20.75 0.84
N PRO A 347 -1.98 20.05 -0.08
CA PRO A 347 -0.54 20.00 -0.30
C PRO A 347 0.01 21.36 -0.77
N PRO A 348 1.35 21.57 -0.78
CA PRO A 348 1.94 22.85 -1.18
C PRO A 348 1.55 23.28 -2.59
N SER A 349 1.46 22.32 -3.52
CA SER A 349 1.05 22.50 -4.92
C SER A 349 -0.40 22.95 -5.11
N ALA A 350 -1.25 22.85 -4.08
CA ALA A 350 -2.61 23.40 -4.12
C ALA A 350 -2.63 24.95 -4.02
N LYS A 351 -1.51 25.59 -3.69
CA LYS A 351 -1.36 27.06 -3.75
C LYS A 351 -1.33 27.57 -5.20
N ASP A 352 -0.71 26.80 -6.10
CA ASP A 352 -0.51 27.19 -7.50
C ASP A 352 -1.66 26.74 -8.42
N ASN A 353 -2.50 25.80 -7.95
CA ASN A 353 -3.61 25.23 -8.71
C ASN A 353 -4.95 25.38 -7.99
N PRO A 354 -5.82 26.35 -8.36
CA PRO A 354 -7.10 26.61 -7.69
C PRO A 354 -8.16 25.52 -7.90
N LEU A 355 -7.86 24.47 -8.69
CA LEU A 355 -8.71 23.29 -8.84
C LEU A 355 -8.36 22.16 -7.84
N MET A 356 -7.25 22.28 -7.09
CA MET A 356 -6.88 21.32 -6.05
C MET A 356 -7.59 21.63 -4.73
N SER A 357 -8.25 20.63 -4.16
CA SER A 357 -8.85 20.72 -2.82
C SER A 357 -7.77 20.76 -1.73
N ASN A 358 -7.91 21.66 -0.74
CA ASN A 358 -7.11 21.61 0.48
C ASN A 358 -7.35 20.27 1.20
N LEU A 359 -6.28 19.54 1.50
CA LEU A 359 -6.28 18.23 2.15
C LEU A 359 -5.95 18.31 3.66
N LEU A 360 -5.93 19.52 4.23
CA LEU A 360 -5.80 19.78 5.66
C LEU A 360 -7.15 19.62 6.38
N THR A 361 -7.15 18.89 7.50
CA THR A 361 -8.26 18.77 8.45
C THR A 361 -7.76 19.14 9.84
N ILE A 362 -8.27 20.23 10.41
CA ILE A 362 -7.96 20.64 11.79
C ILE A 362 -9.12 20.24 12.70
N ARG A 363 -8.80 19.58 13.82
CA ARG A 363 -9.73 19.30 14.93
C ARG A 363 -9.23 20.05 16.16
N HIS A 364 -10.04 20.91 16.75
CA HIS A 364 -9.66 21.67 17.96
C HIS A 364 -10.44 21.16 19.17
N ARG A 365 -9.72 20.79 20.23
CA ARG A 365 -10.28 20.29 21.50
C ARG A 365 -10.99 21.40 22.27
N ILE A 366 -12.17 21.11 22.81
CA ILE A 366 -12.91 21.99 23.72
C ILE A 366 -12.56 21.77 25.22
N PRO A 367 -12.63 20.54 25.78
CA PRO A 367 -12.46 20.36 27.23
C PRO A 367 -11.04 20.64 27.72
N ASN A 368 -10.88 21.52 28.70
CA ASN A 368 -9.59 21.89 29.31
C ASN A 368 -9.31 21.16 30.65
N GLN A 369 -9.94 20.00 30.86
CA GLN A 369 -9.75 19.16 32.05
C GLN A 369 -8.73 18.04 31.77
N ARG A 370 -8.04 17.55 32.81
CA ARG A 370 -7.10 16.41 32.68
C ARG A 370 -7.86 15.18 32.20
N ILE A 371 -7.43 14.65 31.06
CA ILE A 371 -7.96 13.43 30.46
C ILE A 371 -7.47 12.18 31.21
N SER A 372 -8.28 11.13 31.27
CA SER A 372 -7.82 9.83 31.80
C SER A 372 -7.01 9.04 30.76
N PRO A 373 -6.12 8.10 31.14
CA PRO A 373 -5.43 7.23 30.19
C PRO A 373 -6.36 6.39 29.30
N GLU A 374 -7.53 6.02 29.81
CA GLU A 374 -8.58 5.33 29.05
C GLU A 374 -9.19 6.27 27.99
N GLU A 375 -9.69 7.43 28.41
CA GLU A 375 -10.32 8.44 27.56
C GLU A 375 -9.36 9.00 26.49
N ALA A 376 -8.07 9.16 26.83
CA ALA A 376 -7.03 9.52 25.89
C ALA A 376 -6.83 8.45 24.81
N SER A 377 -6.89 7.17 25.19
CA SER A 377 -6.77 6.04 24.28
C SER A 377 -7.99 5.89 23.37
N ILE A 378 -9.21 6.06 23.91
CA ILE A 378 -10.46 6.08 23.13
C ILE A 378 -10.36 7.17 22.06
N ARG A 379 -10.15 8.42 22.48
CA ARG A 379 -10.14 9.59 21.60
C ARG A 379 -9.02 9.52 20.56
N PHE A 380 -7.88 8.93 20.91
CA PHE A 380 -6.81 8.67 19.94
C PHE A 380 -7.27 7.74 18.81
N LEU A 381 -7.95 6.62 19.11
CA LEU A 381 -8.48 5.75 18.05
C LEU A 381 -9.66 6.36 17.30
N GLU A 382 -10.51 7.17 17.96
CA GLU A 382 -11.58 7.93 17.29
C GLU A 382 -11.05 9.06 16.38
N SER A 383 -9.78 9.45 16.52
CA SER A 383 -9.17 10.48 15.67
C SER A 383 -9.08 10.04 14.19
N PHE A 384 -8.94 8.74 13.93
CA PHE A 384 -8.89 8.17 12.58
C PHE A 384 -9.67 6.85 12.50
N TYR A 385 -10.55 6.73 11.49
CA TYR A 385 -11.15 5.45 11.11
C TYR A 385 -11.07 5.28 9.59
N PRO A 386 -10.57 4.14 9.07
CA PRO A 386 -10.33 3.97 7.64
C PRO A 386 -11.63 3.73 6.87
N ALA A 387 -11.87 4.53 5.82
CA ALA A 387 -13.04 4.37 4.95
C ALA A 387 -13.01 3.07 4.11
N SER A 388 -11.83 2.45 3.96
CA SER A 388 -11.63 1.14 3.33
C SER A 388 -10.47 0.46 4.07
N PRO A 389 -10.72 -0.58 4.90
CA PRO A 389 -9.67 -1.15 5.76
C PRO A 389 -8.44 -1.66 5.00
N SER A 390 -8.62 -2.20 3.79
CA SER A 390 -7.50 -2.65 2.96
C SER A 390 -6.69 -1.52 2.31
N ASN A 391 -7.27 -0.32 2.17
CA ASN A 391 -6.77 0.74 1.27
C ASN A 391 -6.44 2.07 1.94
N SER A 392 -6.90 2.30 3.18
CA SER A 392 -6.67 3.53 3.92
C SER A 392 -5.85 3.27 5.18
N HIS A 393 -4.66 3.86 5.23
CA HIS A 393 -3.63 3.65 6.24
C HIS A 393 -3.31 4.96 6.95
N VAL A 394 -2.88 4.92 8.21
CA VAL A 394 -2.61 6.12 9.01
C VAL A 394 -1.14 6.23 9.40
N LEU A 395 -0.51 7.37 9.08
CA LEU A 395 0.84 7.71 9.52
C LEU A 395 0.75 8.56 10.79
N LEU A 396 1.13 7.99 11.92
CA LEU A 396 1.31 8.74 13.17
C LEU A 396 2.61 9.52 13.12
N LEU A 397 2.57 10.81 13.47
CA LEU A 397 3.76 11.63 13.68
C LEU A 397 3.63 12.43 14.99
N SER A 398 4.62 12.33 15.88
CA SER A 398 4.71 13.18 17.08
C SER A 398 5.22 14.59 16.71
N PRO A 399 4.78 15.66 17.41
CA PRO A 399 5.20 17.04 17.12
C PRO A 399 6.72 17.27 17.14
N GLN A 400 7.46 16.43 17.87
CA GLN A 400 8.91 16.47 18.01
C GLN A 400 9.66 16.01 16.76
N ALA A 401 9.01 15.24 15.87
CA ALA A 401 9.66 14.67 14.68
C ALA A 401 10.08 15.73 13.65
N GLN A 402 11.17 15.45 12.94
CA GLN A 402 11.51 16.07 11.66
C GLN A 402 11.73 14.96 10.62
N LEU A 403 11.18 15.13 9.41
CA LEU A 403 11.23 14.13 8.34
C LEU A 403 12.34 14.42 7.32
N SER A 404 12.96 13.36 6.81
CA SER A 404 13.78 13.39 5.59
C SER A 404 12.90 13.68 4.36
N PRO A 405 13.39 14.39 3.33
CA PRO A 405 12.64 14.59 2.09
C PRO A 405 12.18 13.31 1.39
N LEU A 406 12.83 12.16 1.64
CA LEU A 406 12.53 10.87 1.01
C LEU A 406 11.48 10.03 1.78
N TYR A 407 11.00 10.48 2.95
CA TYR A 407 10.21 9.63 3.86
C TYR A 407 8.98 9.02 3.17
N TYR A 408 8.29 9.79 2.30
CA TYR A 408 7.05 9.34 1.68
C TYR A 408 7.29 8.33 0.55
N HIS A 409 8.40 8.44 -0.18
CA HIS A 409 8.81 7.41 -1.14
C HIS A 409 9.19 6.12 -0.41
N TYR A 410 9.88 6.19 0.72
CA TYR A 410 10.16 5.03 1.57
C TYR A 410 8.87 4.38 2.10
N LEU A 411 7.93 5.15 2.68
CA LEU A 411 6.63 4.63 3.10
C LEU A 411 5.88 3.97 1.95
N LYS A 412 5.82 4.62 0.78
CA LYS A 412 5.11 4.08 -0.38
C LYS A 412 5.72 2.78 -0.87
N TYR A 413 7.05 2.68 -0.90
CA TYR A 413 7.76 1.49 -1.35
C TYR A 413 7.47 0.28 -0.43
N ASN A 414 7.64 0.44 0.88
CA ASN A 414 7.37 -0.62 1.87
C ASN A 414 5.87 -0.95 1.95
N LEU A 415 4.99 0.05 1.87
CA LEU A 415 3.54 -0.17 1.85
C LEU A 415 3.12 -0.99 0.64
N LEU A 416 3.69 -0.73 -0.54
CA LEU A 416 3.41 -1.53 -1.72
C LEU A 416 3.94 -2.97 -1.54
N GLU A 417 5.23 -3.13 -1.20
CA GLU A 417 5.84 -4.47 -1.10
C GLU A 417 5.27 -5.35 0.01
N TYR A 418 4.87 -4.81 1.16
CA TYR A 418 4.39 -5.62 2.30
C TYR A 418 2.86 -5.59 2.50
N LYS A 419 2.10 -4.82 1.72
CA LYS A 419 0.62 -4.82 1.79
C LYS A 419 -0.09 -5.14 0.46
N TYR A 420 0.57 -4.94 -0.68
CA TYR A 420 -0.05 -5.10 -2.01
C TYR A 420 0.69 -6.04 -2.96
N SER A 421 1.90 -6.49 -2.59
CA SER A 421 2.64 -7.48 -3.36
C SER A 421 1.88 -8.79 -3.43
N SER A 422 1.88 -9.40 -4.62
CA SER A 422 1.32 -10.73 -4.83
C SER A 422 2.22 -11.86 -4.31
N TYR A 423 3.44 -11.53 -3.89
CA TYR A 423 4.47 -12.49 -3.51
C TYR A 423 4.67 -12.59 -1.98
N SER A 424 4.56 -11.49 -1.25
CA SER A 424 4.74 -11.43 0.22
C SER A 424 3.44 -11.57 1.02
N ALA A 425 2.31 -11.71 0.34
CA ALA A 425 0.97 -11.51 0.90
C ALA A 425 0.66 -12.37 2.14
N ASP A 426 1.18 -13.60 2.20
CA ASP A 426 0.93 -14.53 3.30
C ASP A 426 1.86 -14.28 4.50
N ASP A 427 3.16 -14.12 4.27
CA ASP A 427 4.12 -13.80 5.35
C ASP A 427 3.79 -12.46 6.01
N ALA A 428 3.40 -11.47 5.21
CA ALA A 428 3.11 -10.12 5.68
C ALA A 428 1.76 -9.98 6.41
N LYS A 429 0.93 -11.04 6.51
CA LYS A 429 -0.37 -11.02 7.24
C LYS A 429 -0.26 -10.49 8.68
N LYS A 430 0.89 -10.70 9.33
CA LYS A 430 1.20 -10.30 10.72
C LYS A 430 1.92 -8.95 10.85
N VAL A 431 2.32 -8.32 9.75
CA VAL A 431 2.93 -6.98 9.81
C VAL A 431 1.82 -5.96 10.07
N ILE A 432 1.94 -5.19 11.15
CA ILE A 432 0.93 -4.18 11.53
C ILE A 432 1.14 -2.82 10.86
N GLY A 433 2.36 -2.58 10.36
CA GLY A 433 2.77 -1.30 9.83
C GLY A 433 4.27 -1.17 9.59
N VAL A 434 4.71 0.05 9.29
CA VAL A 434 6.11 0.41 8.97
C VAL A 434 6.53 1.65 9.76
N SER A 435 7.58 1.53 10.59
CA SER A 435 8.24 2.63 11.29
C SER A 435 9.17 3.42 10.36
N LEU A 436 9.40 4.70 10.68
CA LEU A 436 10.41 5.56 10.07
C LEU A 436 11.62 5.82 10.97
N GLU A 437 11.49 5.51 12.25
CA GLU A 437 12.47 5.72 13.31
C GLU A 437 13.04 4.38 13.79
N ILE A 438 14.29 4.40 14.24
CA ILE A 438 14.89 3.36 15.08
C ILE A 438 15.02 3.93 16.50
N PRO A 439 14.19 3.51 17.49
CA PRO A 439 14.23 4.04 18.85
C PRO A 439 15.56 3.79 19.56
N ALA A 440 15.96 4.72 20.44
CA ALA A 440 17.17 4.58 21.27
C ALA A 440 16.97 3.70 22.52
N HIS A 441 15.72 3.45 22.91
CA HIS A 441 15.33 2.73 24.13
C HIS A 441 14.24 1.68 23.83
N LEU A 442 14.11 0.70 24.73
CA LEU A 442 12.95 -0.21 24.80
C LEU A 442 11.70 0.54 25.30
N LEU A 443 10.54 -0.12 25.23
CA LEU A 443 9.25 0.42 25.65
C LEU A 443 9.23 0.90 27.12
N ASP A 444 10.02 0.25 27.97
CA ASP A 444 10.31 0.61 29.37
C ASP A 444 10.91 2.03 29.54
N GLY A 445 11.37 2.66 28.45
CA GLY A 445 11.99 3.99 28.40
C GLY A 445 13.39 4.09 29.00
N THR A 446 13.78 3.15 29.86
CA THR A 446 15.05 3.14 30.59
C THR A 446 16.13 2.33 29.87
N SER A 447 15.85 1.06 29.57
CA SER A 447 16.76 0.14 28.88
C SER A 447 17.07 0.60 27.45
N SER A 448 18.36 0.71 27.09
CA SER A 448 18.78 1.11 25.74
C SER A 448 18.54 0.00 24.72
N PHE A 449 18.01 0.36 23.54
CA PHE A 449 17.82 -0.55 22.42
C PHE A 449 19.04 -0.58 21.50
N LYS A 450 19.25 -1.72 20.82
CA LYS A 450 20.28 -1.86 19.78
C LYS A 450 19.73 -2.60 18.58
N ALA A 451 19.66 -1.90 17.45
CA ALA A 451 19.19 -2.45 16.18
C ALA A 451 19.99 -3.70 15.74
N PRO A 452 19.33 -4.67 15.09
CA PRO A 452 20.01 -5.86 14.56
C PRO A 452 21.11 -5.53 13.54
N ALA A 453 22.25 -6.22 13.68
CA ALA A 453 23.33 -6.21 12.71
C ALA A 453 23.17 -7.35 11.70
N LEU A 454 23.76 -7.21 10.51
CA LEU A 454 23.62 -8.12 9.36
C LEU A 454 23.70 -9.63 9.66
N LYS A 455 24.56 -10.02 10.62
CA LYS A 455 24.73 -11.42 11.06
C LYS A 455 23.45 -12.05 11.64
N LYS A 456 22.46 -11.24 12.03
CA LYS A 456 21.16 -11.64 12.60
C LYS A 456 20.03 -11.84 11.58
N MET A 457 20.24 -11.56 10.29
CA MET A 457 19.31 -11.99 9.23
C MET A 457 19.10 -13.51 9.31
N ASN A 458 17.98 -14.05 8.81
CA ASN A 458 17.78 -15.50 8.80
C ASN A 458 18.48 -16.12 7.57
N ASN A 459 18.18 -15.62 6.36
CA ASN A 459 18.74 -16.11 5.10
C ASN A 459 20.24 -15.76 4.93
N VAL A 460 20.99 -16.61 4.23
CA VAL A 460 22.41 -16.45 3.88
C VAL A 460 22.62 -15.43 2.75
N LYS A 461 21.67 -15.26 1.81
CA LYS A 461 21.73 -14.28 0.69
C LYS A 461 22.23 -12.91 1.17
N TYR A 462 21.60 -12.38 2.21
CA TYR A 462 21.88 -11.05 2.76
C TYR A 462 23.15 -11.00 3.63
N LYS A 463 23.63 -12.14 4.16
CA LYS A 463 24.83 -12.20 5.02
C LYS A 463 26.16 -12.03 4.24
N ALA A 464 26.10 -12.07 2.91
CA ALA A 464 27.25 -11.88 2.04
C ALA A 464 27.57 -10.40 1.73
N THR A 465 26.62 -9.49 1.99
CA THR A 465 26.80 -8.03 1.76
C THR A 465 27.76 -7.43 2.80
N THR A 466 28.49 -6.38 2.42
CA THR A 466 29.28 -5.55 3.35
C THR A 466 28.56 -4.22 3.65
N ASP A 467 29.14 -3.39 4.52
CA ASP A 467 28.84 -1.95 4.59
C ASP A 467 27.37 -1.54 4.93
N ILE A 468 26.69 -2.36 5.74
CA ILE A 468 25.36 -2.07 6.31
C ILE A 468 25.48 -1.85 7.81
N ALA A 469 25.08 -0.66 8.29
CA ALA A 469 25.10 -0.30 9.72
C ALA A 469 23.99 -1.00 10.53
N SER A 470 22.77 -1.06 9.99
CA SER A 470 21.62 -1.78 10.57
C SER A 470 20.77 -2.44 9.48
N VAL A 471 20.24 -3.64 9.74
CA VAL A 471 19.30 -4.30 8.81
C VAL A 471 17.85 -3.98 9.19
N PRO A 472 16.91 -3.97 8.22
CA PRO A 472 15.48 -3.91 8.54
C PRO A 472 15.08 -5.09 9.43
N PHE A 473 14.12 -4.89 10.32
CA PHE A 473 13.75 -5.90 11.32
C PHE A 473 12.29 -5.81 11.75
N LEU A 474 11.77 -6.89 12.31
CA LEU A 474 10.42 -7.00 12.83
C LEU A 474 10.47 -6.96 14.35
N TRP A 475 9.66 -6.12 14.99
CA TRP A 475 9.64 -6.01 16.46
C TRP A 475 8.21 -5.91 16.98
N GLU A 476 7.90 -6.63 18.06
CA GLU A 476 6.63 -6.58 18.80
C GLU A 476 6.53 -5.32 19.68
N ALA A 477 6.79 -4.15 19.11
CA ALA A 477 6.71 -2.86 19.77
C ALA A 477 5.90 -1.86 18.92
N PRO A 478 4.93 -1.14 19.50
CA PRO A 478 4.31 0.00 18.85
C PRO A 478 5.27 1.20 18.87
N ASN A 479 5.23 2.02 17.80
CA ASN A 479 5.89 3.32 17.75
C ASN A 479 4.85 4.45 17.67
N SER A 480 4.88 5.39 18.62
CA SER A 480 4.02 6.59 18.66
C SER A 480 4.63 7.83 17.99
N ASN A 481 5.93 7.81 17.69
CA ASN A 481 6.68 8.96 17.16
C ASN A 481 6.57 9.07 15.64
N ALA A 482 6.81 7.98 14.91
CA ALA A 482 6.81 7.99 13.44
C ALA A 482 6.58 6.59 12.85
N ALA A 483 5.31 6.20 12.67
CA ALA A 483 4.95 4.91 12.07
C ALA A 483 3.62 4.93 11.30
N LEU A 484 3.61 4.23 10.16
CA LEU A 484 2.46 3.98 9.30
C LEU A 484 1.78 2.66 9.72
N TYR A 485 0.52 2.72 10.12
CA TYR A 485 -0.28 1.54 10.50
C TYR A 485 -1.32 1.19 9.44
N PHE A 486 -1.53 -0.11 9.21
CA PHE A 486 -2.44 -0.59 8.18
C PHE A 486 -3.92 -0.56 8.66
N GLY A 487 -4.82 -0.15 7.77
CA GLY A 487 -6.23 0.09 8.12
C GLY A 487 -7.00 -1.14 8.63
N ASP A 488 -6.69 -2.34 8.13
CA ASP A 488 -7.30 -3.60 8.59
C ASP A 488 -6.95 -3.90 10.05
N LYS A 489 -5.69 -3.63 10.42
CA LYS A 489 -5.18 -3.82 11.78
C LYS A 489 -5.65 -2.71 12.71
N TRP A 490 -5.87 -1.49 12.18
CA TRP A 490 -6.45 -0.39 12.94
C TRP A 490 -7.93 -0.62 13.31
N VAL A 491 -8.73 -1.18 12.39
CA VAL A 491 -10.13 -1.57 12.69
C VAL A 491 -10.16 -2.70 13.72
N GLU A 492 -9.27 -3.68 13.60
CA GLU A 492 -9.12 -4.77 14.58
C GLU A 492 -8.71 -4.25 15.97
N LEU A 493 -7.77 -3.30 16.04
CA LEU A 493 -7.38 -2.60 17.27
C LEU A 493 -8.54 -1.78 17.88
N HIS A 494 -9.37 -1.14 17.04
CA HIS A 494 -10.55 -0.42 17.51
C HIS A 494 -11.61 -1.37 18.11
N SER A 495 -11.78 -2.57 17.55
CA SER A 495 -12.58 -3.64 18.17
C SER A 495 -11.94 -4.11 19.48
N PHE A 496 -10.61 -4.30 19.51
CA PHE A 496 -9.88 -4.68 20.71
C PHE A 496 -10.07 -3.68 21.86
N LEU A 497 -9.83 -2.37 21.63
CA LEU A 497 -9.95 -1.37 22.68
C LEU A 497 -11.40 -1.25 23.18
N SER A 498 -12.39 -1.25 22.29
CA SER A 498 -13.81 -1.20 22.64
C SER A 498 -14.20 -2.37 23.55
N ASN A 499 -13.80 -3.59 23.20
CA ASN A 499 -14.06 -4.78 24.00
C ASN A 499 -13.28 -4.79 25.32
N ARG A 500 -12.02 -4.35 25.29
CA ARG A 500 -11.12 -4.25 26.45
C ARG A 500 -11.66 -3.32 27.53
N ILE A 501 -12.27 -2.20 27.13
CA ILE A 501 -12.92 -1.23 28.04
C ILE A 501 -14.28 -1.77 28.52
N ALA A 502 -15.07 -2.37 27.62
CA ALA A 502 -16.38 -2.92 27.97
C ALA A 502 -16.31 -3.98 29.09
N ILE A 503 -15.30 -4.87 29.08
CA ILE A 503 -15.11 -5.84 30.19
C ILE A 503 -14.70 -5.13 31.50
N GLU A 504 -13.89 -4.09 31.42
CA GLU A 504 -13.41 -3.36 32.61
C GLU A 504 -14.53 -2.60 33.33
N HIS A 505 -15.50 -2.07 32.57
CA HIS A 505 -16.66 -1.36 33.14
C HIS A 505 -17.81 -2.30 33.54
N GLN A 506 -17.91 -3.50 32.94
CA GLN A 506 -18.97 -4.48 33.24
C GLN A 506 -18.59 -5.49 34.33
N GLY A 507 -17.30 -5.79 34.48
CA GLY A 507 -16.81 -6.81 35.42
C GLY A 507 -16.64 -6.31 36.87
N PRO A 508 -16.42 -7.23 37.82
CA PRO A 508 -15.88 -6.84 39.12
C PRO A 508 -14.46 -6.26 38.91
N ARG A 509 -14.19 -5.09 39.49
CA ARG A 509 -12.89 -4.39 39.36
C ARG A 509 -11.73 -5.34 39.71
N LYS A 510 -10.97 -5.74 38.69
CA LYS A 510 -9.72 -6.49 38.83
C LYS A 510 -8.64 -5.55 39.39
N ALA A 511 -7.61 -6.09 40.03
CA ALA A 511 -6.50 -5.28 40.51
C ALA A 511 -5.72 -4.68 39.33
N SER A 512 -5.42 -3.38 39.39
CA SER A 512 -4.62 -2.67 38.39
C SER A 512 -3.25 -3.34 38.22
N ARG A 513 -2.83 -3.54 36.97
CA ARG A 513 -1.60 -4.25 36.62
C ARG A 513 -0.42 -3.28 36.58
N ALA A 514 0.80 -3.77 36.78
CA ALA A 514 1.99 -2.96 36.52
C ALA A 514 2.05 -2.60 35.02
N LYS A 515 2.23 -1.32 34.72
CA LYS A 515 2.41 -0.81 33.34
C LYS A 515 3.76 -1.31 32.79
N ILE A 516 3.82 -1.70 31.51
CA ILE A 516 5.07 -2.13 30.86
C ILE A 516 5.70 -0.96 30.11
N VAL A 517 4.89 -0.19 29.38
CA VAL A 517 5.35 0.92 28.55
C VAL A 517 5.53 2.19 29.40
N SER A 518 6.63 2.91 29.22
CA SER A 518 6.94 4.14 29.96
C SER A 518 5.83 5.20 29.87
N GLU A 519 5.71 6.04 30.89
CA GLU A 519 4.80 7.20 30.89
C GLU A 519 5.33 8.39 30.05
N THR A 520 6.52 8.25 29.46
CA THR A 520 6.96 9.12 28.36
C THR A 520 6.22 8.86 27.05
N LEU A 521 5.61 7.67 26.90
CA LEU A 521 4.85 7.29 25.70
C LEU A 521 3.32 7.36 25.97
N PRO A 522 2.50 7.71 24.97
CA PRO A 522 1.05 7.84 25.14
C PRO A 522 0.38 6.57 25.67
N SER A 523 -0.66 6.72 26.49
CA SER A 523 -1.40 5.63 27.13
C SER A 523 -1.87 4.53 26.18
N TRP A 524 -2.26 4.87 24.96
CA TRP A 524 -2.74 3.90 23.96
C TRP A 524 -1.69 2.85 23.59
N THR A 525 -0.40 3.14 23.75
CA THR A 525 0.70 2.23 23.41
C THR A 525 0.71 0.95 24.26
N GLU A 526 0.22 1.01 25.51
CA GLU A 526 0.09 -0.17 26.38
C GLU A 526 -0.98 -1.13 25.84
N TYR A 527 -2.17 -0.62 25.49
CA TYR A 527 -3.23 -1.43 24.86
C TYR A 527 -2.79 -1.98 23.49
N PHE A 528 -2.04 -1.17 22.71
CA PHE A 528 -1.48 -1.60 21.43
C PHE A 528 -0.47 -2.74 21.63
N LEU A 529 0.38 -2.68 22.68
CA LEU A 529 1.29 -3.76 23.04
C LEU A 529 0.55 -5.04 23.47
N GLU A 530 -0.52 -4.94 24.27
CA GLU A 530 -1.36 -6.10 24.62
C GLU A 530 -1.94 -6.76 23.35
N PHE A 531 -2.47 -5.95 22.42
CA PHE A 531 -3.02 -6.41 21.14
C PHE A 531 -1.96 -7.07 20.24
N MET A 532 -0.80 -6.43 20.06
CA MET A 532 0.30 -6.99 19.25
C MET A 532 0.75 -8.35 19.77
N ARG A 533 0.91 -8.49 21.10
CA ARG A 533 1.31 -9.75 21.74
C ARG A 533 0.23 -10.83 21.69
N ALA A 534 -1.06 -10.45 21.75
CA ALA A 534 -2.18 -11.38 21.62
C ALA A 534 -2.33 -11.95 20.20
N ARG A 535 -1.88 -11.20 19.17
CA ARG A 535 -1.95 -11.62 17.76
C ARG A 535 -0.63 -12.12 17.17
N GLY A 536 0.50 -11.88 17.83
CA GLY A 536 1.83 -12.09 17.23
C GLY A 536 2.08 -11.14 16.07
N TYR A 537 1.63 -9.89 16.21
CA TYR A 537 1.80 -8.83 15.22
C TYR A 537 3.08 -8.03 15.49
N SER A 538 3.82 -7.72 14.43
CA SER A 538 5.08 -6.97 14.50
C SER A 538 5.05 -5.73 13.62
N LEU A 539 5.71 -4.67 14.08
CA LEU A 539 5.97 -3.48 13.29
C LEU A 539 7.29 -3.68 12.52
N LEU A 540 7.33 -3.30 11.24
CA LEU A 540 8.56 -3.29 10.46
C LEU A 540 9.37 -2.02 10.78
N TYR A 541 10.61 -2.19 11.22
CA TYR A 541 11.54 -1.10 11.48
C TYR A 541 12.58 -0.98 10.34
N PRO A 542 13.03 0.25 10.02
CA PRO A 542 13.96 0.50 8.94
C PRO A 542 15.37 -0.03 9.26
N GLY A 543 16.11 -0.37 8.21
CA GLY A 543 17.56 -0.58 8.27
C GLY A 543 18.30 0.53 7.53
N THR A 544 19.51 0.83 7.97
CA THR A 544 20.34 1.93 7.46
C THR A 544 21.69 1.43 6.96
N THR A 545 22.14 2.00 5.84
CA THR A 545 23.52 1.84 5.32
C THR A 545 24.49 2.70 6.14
N SER A 546 24.14 3.97 6.38
CA SER A 546 24.89 4.92 7.20
C SER A 546 24.26 5.16 8.58
N ALA A 547 24.72 6.19 9.29
CA ALA A 547 24.12 6.70 10.53
C ALA A 547 22.99 7.72 10.29
N GLU A 548 22.53 7.87 9.05
CA GLU A 548 21.42 8.76 8.68
C GLU A 548 20.06 8.04 8.77
N ASN A 549 19.04 8.72 9.30
CA ASN A 549 17.69 8.17 9.44
C ASN A 549 16.66 8.91 8.56
N PHE A 550 15.51 8.27 8.32
CA PHE A 550 14.35 8.92 7.68
C PHE A 550 13.67 9.94 8.59
N VAL A 551 13.80 9.79 9.91
CA VAL A 551 13.23 10.68 10.93
C VAL A 551 14.23 10.90 12.06
N THR A 552 14.25 12.14 12.55
CA THR A 552 14.93 12.57 13.78
C THR A 552 13.84 12.98 14.78
N ILE A 553 13.87 12.44 16.00
CA ILE A 553 12.99 12.87 17.09
C ILE A 553 13.81 13.79 17.98
N HIS A 554 13.41 15.06 18.03
CA HIS A 554 14.14 16.08 18.78
C HIS A 554 13.67 16.17 20.23
N ASN A 555 14.60 16.48 21.14
CA ASN A 555 14.32 16.49 22.57
C ASN A 555 13.82 17.85 23.09
N GLU A 556 13.99 18.94 22.34
CA GLU A 556 13.52 20.26 22.78
C GLU A 556 11.99 20.40 22.73
N LEU A 557 11.43 21.20 23.65
CA LEU A 557 9.98 21.39 23.81
C LEU A 557 9.19 20.07 23.97
N TYR A 558 9.86 18.98 24.35
CA TYR A 558 9.19 17.74 24.77
C TYR A 558 8.22 18.00 25.92
N ARG A 559 7.09 17.31 25.90
CA ARG A 559 6.06 17.31 26.95
C ARG A 559 5.65 15.86 27.20
N LEU A 560 5.44 15.51 28.47
CA LEU A 560 4.74 14.27 28.82
C LEU A 560 3.34 14.24 28.17
N PRO A 561 2.79 13.06 27.86
CA PRO A 561 1.39 12.92 27.46
C PRO A 561 0.44 13.59 28.49
N GLU A 562 -0.71 14.08 28.03
CA GLU A 562 -1.61 14.91 28.84
C GLU A 562 -2.21 14.11 30.02
N GLU A 563 -2.46 12.82 29.80
CA GLU A 563 -2.93 11.88 30.80
C GLU A 563 -1.94 11.68 31.96
N PHE A 564 -0.63 11.75 31.70
CA PHE A 564 0.45 11.62 32.69
C PHE A 564 1.01 12.98 33.16
N SER A 565 0.49 14.09 32.63
CA SER A 565 0.96 15.43 32.99
C SER A 565 0.59 15.80 34.43
N PRO A 566 1.50 16.44 35.19
CA PRO A 566 1.26 16.80 36.58
C PRO A 566 0.14 17.84 36.72
N VAL A 567 -0.67 17.70 37.77
CA VAL A 567 -1.73 18.66 38.10
C VAL A 567 -1.07 19.98 38.51
N ALA A 568 -1.36 21.07 37.78
CA ALA A 568 -0.92 22.40 38.17
C ALA A 568 -1.42 22.72 39.60
N PRO A 569 -0.55 23.19 40.51
CA PRO A 569 -0.93 23.39 41.90
C PRO A 569 -2.08 24.40 42.00
N LYS A 570 -3.17 23.99 42.67
CA LYS A 570 -4.21 24.94 43.11
C LYS A 570 -3.52 26.05 43.91
N GLN A 571 -3.88 27.30 43.64
CA GLN A 571 -3.34 28.44 44.38
C GLN A 571 -3.61 28.25 45.87
N ALA A 572 -2.56 28.32 46.69
CA ALA A 572 -2.67 28.11 48.13
C ALA A 572 -3.56 29.20 48.75
N GLY A 573 -4.73 28.80 49.24
CA GLY A 573 -5.76 29.73 49.71
C GLY A 573 -7.12 29.12 50.07
N THR A 574 -7.24 27.79 50.09
CA THR A 574 -8.39 27.07 50.67
C THR A 574 -7.89 25.88 51.47
N GLU A 575 -8.08 25.93 52.78
CA GLU A 575 -7.71 24.88 53.73
C GLU A 575 -8.83 23.83 53.81
N ASP A 576 -8.87 22.91 52.85
CA ASP A 576 -9.62 21.65 52.96
C ASP A 576 -8.61 20.50 53.10
N GLU A 577 -8.48 19.93 54.30
CA GLU A 577 -7.77 18.67 54.53
C GLU A 577 -8.59 17.49 53.96
N GLY A 578 -8.65 17.42 52.62
CA GLY A 578 -9.56 16.57 51.85
C GLY A 578 -8.91 15.42 51.07
N ALA A 579 -7.73 14.96 51.50
CA ALA A 579 -6.86 13.99 50.81
C ALA A 579 -6.30 14.46 49.44
N PRO A 580 -5.19 13.88 48.94
CA PRO A 580 -4.88 14.00 47.52
C PRO A 580 -6.05 13.41 46.71
N PRO A 581 -6.51 14.08 45.63
CA PRO A 581 -7.54 13.51 44.77
C PRO A 581 -6.98 12.23 44.17
N LYS A 582 -7.57 11.08 44.54
CA LYS A 582 -7.17 9.78 43.99
C LYS A 582 -7.17 9.87 42.47
N LEU A 583 -6.08 9.41 41.85
CA LEU A 583 -6.10 9.04 40.44
C LEU A 583 -7.31 8.12 40.21
N PRO A 584 -8.11 8.31 39.14
CA PRO A 584 -9.17 7.38 38.82
C PRO A 584 -8.60 5.96 38.76
N ASP A 585 -9.28 4.98 39.38
CA ASP A 585 -8.81 3.59 39.51
C ASP A 585 -8.75 2.92 38.12
N GLY A 586 -7.66 3.16 37.37
CA GLY A 586 -7.47 2.67 36.01
C GLY A 586 -6.82 1.28 35.94
N PRO A 587 -6.72 0.69 34.74
CA PRO A 587 -6.23 -0.68 34.57
C PRO A 587 -4.75 -0.86 34.86
N PHE A 588 -3.97 0.21 34.79
CA PHE A 588 -2.53 0.21 34.94
C PHE A 588 -2.10 1.11 36.09
N LEU A 589 -1.20 0.60 36.93
CA LEU A 589 -0.54 1.35 37.98
C LEU A 589 0.47 2.32 37.37
N THR A 590 0.31 3.61 37.65
CA THR A 590 1.30 4.64 37.31
C THR A 590 2.48 4.61 38.28
N ALA A 591 3.67 4.98 37.80
CA ALA A 591 4.88 5.08 38.61
C ALA A 591 4.96 6.42 39.36
N GLU A 592 5.37 6.37 40.62
CA GLU A 592 5.84 7.55 41.36
C GLU A 592 7.33 7.32 41.72
N PRO A 593 8.25 8.24 41.40
CA PRO A 593 8.05 9.55 40.76
C PRO A 593 7.76 9.47 39.24
N LEU A 594 7.26 10.58 38.69
CA LEU A 594 7.13 10.79 37.24
C LEU A 594 8.48 10.60 36.51
N PRO A 595 8.48 10.07 35.28
CA PRO A 595 9.72 9.88 34.52
C PRO A 595 10.33 11.22 34.08
N GLU A 596 11.66 11.23 33.98
CA GLU A 596 12.40 12.34 33.36
C GLU A 596 12.10 12.43 31.85
N PRO A 597 12.21 13.62 31.22
CA PRO A 597 12.16 13.75 29.77
C PRO A 597 13.18 12.84 29.08
N PRO A 598 12.80 12.12 28.01
CA PRO A 598 13.73 11.25 27.30
C PRO A 598 14.82 12.08 26.62
N ASN A 599 16.06 11.59 26.68
CA ASN A 599 17.24 12.20 26.06
C ASN A 599 17.74 11.31 24.92
N ASN A 600 17.00 11.34 23.81
CA ASN A 600 17.26 10.51 22.64
C ASN A 600 18.48 11.03 21.86
N PHE A 601 19.23 10.12 21.24
CA PHE A 601 20.19 10.50 20.22
C PHE A 601 19.45 11.11 19.01
N GLU A 602 19.90 12.27 18.53
CA GLU A 602 19.34 12.95 17.36
C GLU A 602 20.17 12.63 16.10
N PRO A 603 19.83 11.58 15.34
CA PRO A 603 20.57 11.22 14.13
C PRO A 603 20.39 12.28 13.03
N PRO A 604 21.38 12.45 12.13
CA PRO A 604 21.21 13.27 10.94
C PRO A 604 20.13 12.68 10.01
N LEU A 605 19.39 13.56 9.33
CA LEU A 605 18.42 13.14 8.33
C LEU A 605 19.10 12.76 7.01
N ILE A 606 18.57 11.72 6.37
CA ILE A 606 18.89 11.35 4.99
C ILE A 606 18.59 12.56 4.07
N PRO A 607 19.58 13.09 3.33
CA PRO A 607 19.37 14.16 2.35
C PRO A 607 18.75 13.61 1.06
N PHE A 608 18.25 14.50 0.22
CA PHE A 608 17.62 14.13 -1.06
C PHE A 608 18.62 13.42 -1.99
N ARG A 609 18.39 12.13 -2.23
CA ARG A 609 19.20 11.19 -3.02
C ARG A 609 18.30 10.08 -3.58
N PRO A 610 18.68 9.34 -4.63
CA PRO A 610 17.90 8.21 -5.11
C PRO A 610 17.69 7.14 -4.01
N LEU A 611 16.43 6.87 -3.67
CA LEU A 611 16.06 6.01 -2.52
C LEU A 611 16.74 4.63 -2.55
N HIS A 612 16.87 4.04 -3.74
CA HIS A 612 17.48 2.73 -3.95
C HIS A 612 18.99 2.67 -3.61
N ALA A 613 19.68 3.81 -3.62
CA ALA A 613 21.10 3.93 -3.26
C ALA A 613 21.32 4.30 -1.78
N VAL A 614 20.24 4.64 -1.06
CA VAL A 614 20.27 4.89 0.40
C VAL A 614 19.93 3.62 1.18
N LEU A 615 18.99 2.83 0.67
CA LEU A 615 18.51 1.62 1.33
C LEU A 615 19.55 0.47 1.30
N PRO A 616 19.56 -0.41 2.32
CA PRO A 616 20.33 -1.65 2.29
C PRO A 616 20.01 -2.51 1.05
N PHE A 617 20.95 -3.39 0.69
CA PHE A 617 20.81 -4.38 -0.39
C PHE A 617 20.51 -3.77 -1.77
N ASP A 618 21.10 -2.61 -2.09
CA ASP A 618 20.82 -1.82 -3.30
C ASP A 618 19.31 -1.52 -3.47
N GLY A 619 18.59 -1.40 -2.35
CA GLY A 619 17.16 -1.19 -2.29
C GLY A 619 16.29 -2.45 -2.46
N ASP A 620 16.85 -3.66 -2.59
CA ASP A 620 16.10 -4.92 -2.56
C ASP A 620 15.46 -5.12 -1.17
N LEU A 621 14.12 -5.04 -1.09
CA LEU A 621 13.42 -5.21 0.18
C LEU A 621 13.42 -6.70 0.57
N ALA A 622 14.02 -7.00 1.72
CA ALA A 622 14.18 -8.37 2.18
C ALA A 622 12.86 -9.00 2.64
N GLU A 623 12.57 -10.20 2.13
CA GLU A 623 11.34 -10.95 2.41
C GLU A 623 11.13 -11.17 3.92
N ILE A 624 9.87 -11.09 4.37
CA ILE A 624 9.50 -11.13 5.80
C ILE A 624 10.11 -12.30 6.58
N PRO A 625 10.15 -13.56 6.08
CA PRO A 625 10.80 -14.68 6.79
C PRO A 625 12.32 -14.54 6.93
N HIS A 626 12.95 -13.62 6.19
CA HIS A 626 14.40 -13.43 6.17
C HIS A 626 14.87 -12.34 7.15
N LEU A 627 13.95 -11.50 7.63
CA LEU A 627 14.21 -10.44 8.61
C LEU A 627 14.45 -11.00 10.02
N PRO A 628 15.28 -10.35 10.86
CA PRO A 628 15.35 -10.65 12.28
C PRO A 628 14.02 -10.30 12.95
N TYR A 629 13.49 -11.18 13.80
CA TYR A 629 12.28 -10.92 14.59
C TYR A 629 12.64 -10.77 16.08
N LEU A 630 12.08 -9.73 16.71
CA LEU A 630 12.31 -9.37 18.10
C LEU A 630 10.99 -9.35 18.88
N LEU A 631 10.99 -9.96 20.06
CA LEU A 631 9.90 -9.83 21.05
C LEU A 631 9.90 -8.41 21.65
N TYR A 632 8.83 -8.05 22.35
CA TYR A 632 8.70 -6.73 23.00
C TYR A 632 9.87 -6.37 23.93
N THR A 633 10.53 -7.38 24.53
CA THR A 633 11.73 -7.27 25.38
C THR A 633 13.02 -6.91 24.61
N GLY A 634 12.99 -6.88 23.27
CA GLY A 634 14.18 -6.79 22.42
C GLY A 634 14.94 -8.11 22.25
N GLU A 635 14.41 -9.23 22.74
CA GLU A 635 15.00 -10.56 22.57
C GLU A 635 14.71 -11.15 21.19
N TYR A 636 15.70 -11.84 20.62
CA TYR A 636 15.60 -12.44 19.29
C TYR A 636 14.83 -13.76 19.33
N ILE A 637 13.88 -13.94 18.42
CA ILE A 637 13.11 -15.19 18.24
C ILE A 637 13.15 -15.65 16.76
N HIS A 638 13.06 -16.96 16.54
CA HIS A 638 12.96 -17.53 15.18
C HIS A 638 11.51 -17.42 14.67
N PRO A 639 11.25 -17.06 13.39
CA PRO A 639 9.89 -16.78 12.90
C PRO A 639 8.85 -17.87 13.16
N GLU A 640 9.26 -19.15 13.11
CA GLU A 640 8.43 -20.32 13.42
C GLU A 640 7.81 -20.23 14.82
N ASN A 641 8.60 -19.82 15.82
CA ASN A 641 8.22 -19.81 17.24
C ASN A 641 7.33 -18.62 17.61
N VAL A 642 7.24 -17.58 16.77
CA VAL A 642 6.38 -16.39 17.00
C VAL A 642 4.93 -16.81 17.24
N THR A 643 4.43 -17.77 16.45
CA THR A 643 3.07 -18.32 16.60
C THR A 643 2.83 -18.94 17.97
N THR A 644 3.78 -19.74 18.46
CA THR A 644 3.65 -20.46 19.73
C THR A 644 3.72 -19.51 20.93
N VAL A 645 4.57 -18.49 20.88
CA VAL A 645 4.65 -17.45 21.91
C VAL A 645 3.36 -16.63 21.95
N ALA A 646 2.89 -16.14 20.80
CA ALA A 646 1.65 -15.37 20.69
C ALA A 646 0.45 -16.17 21.22
N ASN A 647 0.26 -17.42 20.77
CA ASN A 647 -0.81 -18.29 21.25
C ASN A 647 -0.73 -18.53 22.77
N SER A 648 0.48 -18.68 23.33
CA SER A 648 0.68 -18.88 24.77
C SER A 648 0.38 -17.62 25.61
N PHE A 649 0.49 -16.43 25.02
CA PHE A 649 0.09 -15.16 25.64
C PHE A 649 -1.42 -14.94 25.48
N MET A 650 -1.97 -15.16 24.29
CA MET A 650 -3.40 -15.09 23.97
C MET A 650 -4.25 -15.92 24.95
N ALA A 651 -3.86 -17.17 25.20
CA ALA A 651 -4.58 -18.07 26.11
C ALA A 651 -4.61 -17.56 27.57
N ARG A 652 -3.57 -16.84 28.02
CA ARG A 652 -3.53 -16.19 29.33
C ARG A 652 -4.35 -14.92 29.32
N PHE A 653 -4.18 -14.07 28.30
CA PHE A 653 -4.94 -12.83 28.12
C PHE A 653 -6.46 -13.08 28.11
N GLN A 654 -6.92 -14.11 27.40
CA GLN A 654 -8.34 -14.51 27.38
C GLN A 654 -8.88 -14.85 28.78
N GLN A 655 -8.08 -15.46 29.66
CA GLN A 655 -8.47 -15.78 31.04
C GLN A 655 -8.35 -14.56 31.96
N ASP A 656 -7.15 -13.98 32.04
CA ASP A 656 -6.79 -12.89 32.97
C ASP A 656 -7.54 -11.59 32.67
N VAL A 657 -7.64 -11.22 31.39
CA VAL A 657 -8.26 -9.96 30.92
C VAL A 657 -9.63 -10.25 30.32
N GLY A 658 -9.67 -11.07 29.25
CA GLY A 658 -10.83 -11.38 28.43
C GLY A 658 -12.01 -12.07 29.15
N ASN A 659 -11.81 -12.49 30.39
CA ASN A 659 -12.83 -13.11 31.26
C ASN A 659 -13.43 -14.42 30.70
N CYS A 660 -12.70 -15.10 29.82
CA CYS A 660 -13.10 -16.36 29.20
C CYS A 660 -12.82 -17.57 30.09
N LYS A 661 -13.70 -18.57 30.00
CA LYS A 661 -13.43 -19.93 30.50
C LYS A 661 -12.31 -20.57 29.64
N PRO A 662 -11.54 -21.54 30.16
CA PRO A 662 -10.56 -22.27 29.36
C PRO A 662 -11.21 -22.91 28.12
N THR A 663 -10.55 -22.73 26.97
CA THR A 663 -10.97 -23.33 25.68
C THR A 663 -10.97 -24.86 25.77
N PRO A 664 -11.97 -25.58 25.21
CA PRO A 664 -11.94 -27.03 25.12
C PRO A 664 -10.74 -27.55 24.32
N GLU A 665 -10.20 -28.71 24.70
CA GLU A 665 -9.14 -29.37 23.93
C GLU A 665 -9.64 -29.72 22.51
N GLY A 666 -8.84 -29.41 21.48
CA GLY A 666 -9.18 -29.66 20.08
C GLY A 666 -10.04 -28.59 19.40
N LYS A 667 -10.33 -27.45 20.07
CA LYS A 667 -11.08 -26.32 19.49
C LYS A 667 -10.33 -25.00 19.59
N LYS A 668 -10.55 -24.11 18.62
CA LYS A 668 -10.13 -22.69 18.65
C LYS A 668 -11.35 -21.77 18.57
N ARG A 669 -11.22 -20.51 18.99
CA ARG A 669 -12.27 -19.50 18.81
C ARG A 669 -12.17 -18.90 17.40
N LYS A 670 -13.32 -18.64 16.76
CA LYS A 670 -13.41 -18.20 15.36
C LYS A 670 -12.92 -16.76 15.18
N VAL A 671 -11.70 -16.60 14.66
CA VAL A 671 -11.13 -15.27 14.37
C VAL A 671 -11.86 -14.64 13.19
N LYS A 672 -12.48 -13.47 13.41
CA LYS A 672 -13.21 -12.71 12.39
C LYS A 672 -12.32 -11.57 11.88
N VAL A 673 -12.14 -11.44 10.57
CA VAL A 673 -11.26 -10.43 9.97
C VAL A 673 -11.70 -9.01 10.36
N GLY A 674 -10.80 -8.24 10.99
CA GLY A 674 -11.10 -6.90 11.48
C GLY A 674 -11.83 -6.84 12.83
N SER A 675 -11.97 -7.97 13.54
CA SER A 675 -12.53 -8.05 14.88
C SER A 675 -11.56 -8.72 15.86
N ALA A 676 -11.66 -8.34 17.13
CA ALA A 676 -10.94 -8.92 18.25
C ALA A 676 -11.87 -9.66 19.24
N ASP A 677 -13.13 -9.94 18.86
CA ASP A 677 -14.16 -10.49 19.75
C ASP A 677 -13.77 -11.87 20.33
N ASP A 678 -12.95 -12.63 19.61
CA ASP A 678 -12.44 -13.93 20.05
C ASP A 678 -11.48 -13.84 21.27
N LEU A 679 -10.95 -12.65 21.56
CA LEU A 679 -10.11 -12.39 22.75
C LEU A 679 -10.93 -12.12 24.03
N PHE A 680 -12.26 -11.96 23.93
CA PHE A 680 -13.13 -11.50 25.02
C PHE A 680 -14.39 -12.37 25.19
N CYS A 681 -14.99 -12.36 26.39
CA CYS A 681 -16.19 -13.14 26.72
C CYS A 681 -17.22 -12.33 27.51
N PHE A 682 -18.27 -11.85 26.82
CA PHE A 682 -19.35 -11.02 27.38
C PHE A 682 -20.61 -11.80 27.81
N SER A 683 -20.80 -13.02 27.33
CA SER A 683 -21.97 -13.86 27.61
C SER A 683 -21.60 -15.35 27.58
N GLU A 684 -22.56 -16.25 27.80
CA GLU A 684 -22.31 -17.69 27.68
C GLU A 684 -21.96 -18.03 26.23
N VAL A 685 -20.74 -18.56 26.03
CA VAL A 685 -20.18 -18.86 24.71
C VAL A 685 -21.03 -19.94 24.02
N LEU A 686 -21.42 -19.68 22.78
CA LEU A 686 -22.18 -20.64 21.98
C LEU A 686 -21.21 -21.60 21.27
N ASP A 687 -21.64 -22.82 20.95
CA ASP A 687 -20.82 -23.76 20.18
C ASP A 687 -20.40 -23.18 18.80
N ASP A 688 -21.23 -22.29 18.23
CA ASP A 688 -20.97 -21.55 16.98
C ASP A 688 -19.78 -20.55 17.04
N ASP A 689 -19.28 -20.21 18.24
CA ASP A 689 -18.11 -19.33 18.42
C ASP A 689 -16.76 -20.08 18.26
N PHE A 690 -16.80 -21.41 18.17
CA PHE A 690 -15.62 -22.26 18.02
C PHE A 690 -15.51 -22.89 16.63
N GLU A 691 -14.28 -23.19 16.23
CA GLU A 691 -13.96 -24.03 15.07
C GLU A 691 -13.05 -25.17 15.55
N ASP A 692 -13.26 -26.37 15.03
CA ASP A 692 -12.45 -27.53 15.41
C ASP A 692 -11.03 -27.39 14.83
N ASP A 693 -10.01 -27.91 15.53
CA ASP A 693 -8.60 -27.74 15.15
C ASP A 693 -8.29 -28.27 13.73
N GLU A 694 -8.99 -29.32 13.29
CA GLU A 694 -8.89 -29.85 11.93
C GLU A 694 -9.58 -28.96 10.89
N GLU A 695 -10.72 -28.31 11.21
CA GLU A 695 -11.36 -27.34 10.30
C GLU A 695 -10.49 -26.09 10.16
N PHE A 696 -9.87 -25.63 11.25
CA PHE A 696 -8.92 -24.52 11.22
C PHE A 696 -7.69 -24.85 10.36
N LEU A 697 -7.10 -26.04 10.53
CA LEU A 697 -5.98 -26.52 9.72
C LEU A 697 -6.36 -26.67 8.25
N MET A 698 -7.54 -27.25 7.96
CA MET A 698 -8.06 -27.36 6.60
C MET A 698 -8.28 -25.99 5.98
N ARG A 699 -8.87 -25.01 6.68
CA ARG A 699 -9.01 -23.65 6.14
C ARG A 699 -7.67 -22.95 5.93
N GLN A 700 -6.67 -23.21 6.78
CA GLN A 700 -5.33 -22.67 6.58
C GLN A 700 -4.71 -23.24 5.30
N LEU A 701 -4.77 -24.57 5.12
CA LEU A 701 -4.34 -25.28 3.91
C LEU A 701 -5.16 -24.89 2.67
N GLU A 702 -6.45 -24.61 2.79
CA GLU A 702 -7.29 -24.05 1.73
C GLU A 702 -6.85 -22.62 1.38
N SER A 703 -6.49 -21.78 2.35
CA SER A 703 -5.92 -20.45 2.06
C SER A 703 -4.54 -20.52 1.40
N GLU A 704 -3.77 -21.57 1.67
CA GLU A 704 -2.51 -21.88 0.99
C GLU A 704 -2.76 -22.46 -0.43
N THR A 705 -3.87 -23.15 -0.67
CA THR A 705 -4.20 -23.81 -1.96
C THR A 705 -5.22 -23.09 -2.87
N GLU A 706 -5.95 -22.06 -2.41
CA GLU A 706 -6.69 -21.13 -3.28
C GLU A 706 -5.73 -20.35 -4.23
N THR A 707 -4.43 -20.35 -3.93
CA THR A 707 -3.37 -19.86 -4.84
C THR A 707 -3.01 -20.86 -5.96
N ALA A 708 -3.49 -22.11 -5.90
CA ALA A 708 -3.14 -23.22 -6.78
C ALA A 708 -4.37 -24.07 -7.17
N PRO A 709 -5.16 -23.64 -8.18
CA PRO A 709 -6.43 -24.28 -8.54
C PRO A 709 -6.28 -25.73 -9.06
N GLU A 710 -7.29 -26.54 -8.76
CA GLU A 710 -7.30 -28.00 -8.89
C GLU A 710 -6.98 -28.55 -10.30
N SER A 711 -6.18 -29.61 -10.35
CA SER A 711 -5.95 -30.41 -11.56
C SER A 711 -7.01 -31.53 -11.69
N THR A 712 -8.06 -31.26 -12.46
CA THR A 712 -9.12 -32.24 -12.76
C THR A 712 -8.59 -33.39 -13.63
N ASN A 713 -8.17 -34.49 -13.00
CA ASN A 713 -7.69 -35.70 -13.67
C ASN A 713 -8.82 -36.43 -14.43
N ASN A 714 -9.06 -36.04 -15.68
CA ASN A 714 -9.92 -36.74 -16.63
C ASN A 714 -9.07 -37.43 -17.70
N ILE A 715 -8.62 -38.66 -17.43
CA ILE A 715 -8.07 -39.57 -18.43
C ILE A 715 -8.83 -40.90 -18.37
N GLY A 716 -9.96 -40.95 -19.07
CA GLY A 716 -10.49 -42.21 -19.57
C GLY A 716 -9.52 -42.71 -20.65
N GLY A 717 -8.82 -43.80 -20.39
CA GLY A 717 -7.73 -44.25 -21.25
C GLY A 717 -8.17 -45.09 -22.44
N GLU A 718 -7.25 -45.26 -23.40
CA GLU A 718 -7.25 -46.39 -24.32
C GLU A 718 -5.84 -46.97 -24.35
N ALA A 719 -5.73 -48.31 -24.37
CA ALA A 719 -4.47 -49.01 -24.23
C ALA A 719 -4.00 -49.58 -25.56
N ASN A 720 -2.69 -49.55 -25.82
CA ASN A 720 -2.00 -50.56 -26.60
C ASN A 720 -0.55 -50.68 -26.14
N ALA A 721 -0.01 -51.90 -26.14
CA ALA A 721 1.25 -52.24 -25.50
C ALA A 721 2.23 -52.93 -26.44
N SER A 722 3.52 -52.70 -26.22
CA SER A 722 4.60 -53.59 -26.67
C SER A 722 5.78 -53.51 -25.71
N LEU A 723 6.33 -54.68 -25.33
CA LEU A 723 7.59 -54.81 -24.59
C LEU A 723 8.76 -54.53 -25.57
N SER A 724 10.03 -54.38 -25.18
CA SER A 724 10.83 -54.84 -24.02
C SER A 724 11.99 -53.83 -23.75
N MET A 725 12.92 -53.96 -22.80
CA MET A 725 13.54 -55.13 -22.15
C MET A 725 14.21 -54.76 -20.80
N GLU A 726 14.70 -55.74 -20.04
CA GLU A 726 15.05 -55.61 -18.61
C GLU A 726 16.50 -55.21 -18.28
N SER A 727 16.68 -54.56 -17.12
CA SER A 727 17.55 -55.05 -16.03
C SER A 727 17.19 -54.32 -14.72
N THR A 728 16.66 -54.96 -13.66
CA THR A 728 17.39 -55.65 -12.56
C THR A 728 18.59 -54.87 -11.99
N THR A 729 18.77 -54.65 -10.67
CA THR A 729 18.10 -55.10 -9.40
C THR A 729 18.21 -53.97 -8.33
N MET A 730 17.26 -53.74 -7.40
CA MET A 730 17.10 -54.38 -6.06
C MET A 730 18.39 -54.57 -5.22
N ALA A 731 18.47 -54.43 -3.88
CA ALA A 731 17.69 -53.82 -2.77
C ALA A 731 18.59 -53.95 -1.47
N SER A 732 18.25 -53.71 -0.18
CA SER A 732 17.09 -53.23 0.60
C SER A 732 17.53 -52.90 2.06
N THR A 733 16.66 -52.28 2.89
CA THR A 733 16.66 -52.26 4.41
C THR A 733 17.88 -51.66 5.17
N VAL A 734 17.88 -51.04 6.37
CA VAL A 734 16.96 -50.61 7.47
C VAL A 734 17.56 -51.00 8.86
N ALA A 735 17.37 -50.14 9.90
CA ALA A 735 17.50 -50.38 11.38
C ALA A 735 18.85 -50.13 12.16
N ALA A 736 19.01 -48.89 12.66
CA ALA A 736 19.16 -48.45 14.08
C ALA A 736 20.02 -49.16 15.19
N LYS A 737 20.70 -48.31 16.01
CA LYS A 737 20.60 -48.19 17.53
C LYS A 737 21.85 -48.38 18.47
N VAL A 738 22.67 -47.31 18.63
CA VAL A 738 23.35 -46.77 19.87
C VAL A 738 24.33 -47.67 20.73
N PRO A 739 24.98 -47.21 21.86
CA PRO A 739 26.45 -47.04 22.01
C PRO A 739 27.15 -48.02 23.00
N PRO A 740 28.45 -47.85 23.39
CA PRO A 740 28.76 -47.13 24.66
C PRO A 740 30.19 -46.51 24.88
N THR A 741 30.29 -45.58 25.87
CA THR A 741 31.42 -45.31 26.82
C THR A 741 32.85 -44.87 26.39
N ALA A 742 33.51 -44.10 27.27
CA ALA A 742 34.91 -43.62 27.21
C ALA A 742 35.81 -44.29 28.29
N PRO A 743 37.14 -44.00 28.32
CA PRO A 743 37.69 -43.31 29.51
C PRO A 743 38.85 -42.31 29.24
N THR A 744 39.39 -41.73 30.32
CA THR A 744 40.34 -40.59 30.40
C THR A 744 41.81 -41.00 30.66
N LEU A 745 42.77 -40.06 30.45
CA LEU A 745 43.92 -39.82 31.36
C LEU A 745 44.68 -38.49 31.08
N SER A 746 45.48 -38.05 32.06
CA SER A 746 46.27 -36.79 32.17
C SER A 746 47.74 -36.95 31.70
N GLY A 747 48.62 -35.93 31.57
CA GLY A 747 48.61 -34.47 31.83
C GLY A 747 50.08 -33.93 31.92
N ILE A 748 50.33 -32.75 32.53
CA ILE A 748 51.66 -32.21 33.00
C ILE A 748 52.65 -31.76 31.89
N THR A 749 53.37 -30.61 31.87
CA THR A 749 53.48 -29.36 32.71
C THR A 749 54.09 -28.16 31.92
N ALA A 750 54.15 -26.96 32.54
CA ALA A 750 54.88 -25.70 32.25
C ALA A 750 56.24 -25.81 31.49
N ALA A 751 56.82 -24.78 30.83
CA ALA A 751 57.21 -23.43 31.30
C ALA A 751 57.80 -22.57 30.11
N GLU A 752 58.14 -21.26 30.14
CA GLU A 752 57.73 -20.05 30.92
C GLU A 752 58.46 -18.77 30.37
N VAL A 753 57.84 -17.56 30.47
CA VAL A 753 58.34 -16.15 30.40
C VAL A 753 59.51 -15.71 29.47
N VAL A 754 59.34 -14.57 28.74
CA VAL A 754 60.25 -13.37 28.70
C VAL A 754 59.70 -12.23 27.80
N GLU A 755 59.94 -10.97 28.19
CA GLU A 755 59.58 -9.69 27.51
C GLU A 755 60.64 -9.28 26.45
N PRO A 756 60.36 -8.32 25.53
CA PRO A 756 61.10 -7.04 25.63
C PRO A 756 60.30 -5.77 25.23
N LYS A 757 60.93 -4.60 25.44
CA LYS A 757 60.33 -3.26 25.52
C LYS A 757 60.39 -2.39 24.25
N GLN A 758 59.68 -1.26 24.34
CA GLN A 758 59.63 -0.11 23.42
C GLN A 758 60.98 0.59 23.16
N LEU A 759 61.04 1.34 22.05
CA LEU A 759 61.57 2.72 21.82
C LEU A 759 61.42 3.02 20.30
N HIS A 760 61.34 4.23 19.74
CA HIS A 760 60.75 5.54 20.09
C HIS A 760 60.72 6.39 18.79
N ASP A 761 59.91 7.46 18.73
CA ASP A 761 60.00 8.66 17.84
C ASP A 761 60.00 8.56 16.29
N GLY A 762 59.32 9.51 15.65
CA GLY A 762 59.77 10.07 14.36
C GLY A 762 58.73 10.63 13.38
N ILE A 763 58.32 11.90 13.58
CA ILE A 763 57.55 12.79 12.64
C ILE A 763 56.06 12.47 12.51
#